data_AF-A0A1U7J5M1-F1
#
_entry.id   AF-A0A1U7J5M1-F1
#
_cell.length_a   1.000
_cell.length_b   1.000
_cell.length_c   1.000
_cell.angle_alpha   90.00
_cell.angle_beta   90.00
_cell.angle_gamma   90.00
#
_symmetry.space_group_name_H-M   'P 1'
#
loop_
_entity.id
_entity.type
_entity.pdbx_description
1 polymer ?
#
loop_
_entity_poly.entity_id
_entity_poly.type
_entity_poly.pdbx_seq_one_letter_code
_entity_poly.pdbx_strand_id
1 'polypeptide(L)'
;MTTAPLRLMLVDEDPVFRLGLRIWLEQTAGYAVVAEAAQADDALAILASRASLETRSDVSPDWAPQPAPDWADDWATQDPSRHPDIDLVILDLGLGAGRPDQLPGLRLCADIKARYPTLPVLVLSAQTEPVLAAAARQMGADGFGARSMAVADLGRLIEQLVAPGPQPARGLRPIAGGQRPPPVILREDRPGSPAPRPNALAALRIRMRLSSVQQIEAVMAQIEAEQRRGRGSLLSEAVLAGRYRELRAARWLVRRLLATPNFSDQWQPIDRSVVRSRSGSGELTPPRRSERPPLSPSTRVRPVQQPGDGLAIPERITSRIASSDRLALNQGDLATLVFERVFRKLQGLLDNTSDVPLESDILRDDKKRELLYLVLRKVEDALADLREAQVLPGQLTEKSSLVLHDLWQATVTDFFGRYYTLQVDTLEQPVVPTLLTEAPVVQAAILDRLPLVPMLLGHLLFNESMAVDSSLYQAAAPEAMARSQELLEHLVIQLANAVVQPLLNHFADVELMKKNLYHRRLITSRDIERFRNDLSWRYRWDGLINEPRAIFESQHRLFGFTERGIQHQTIYAPRREELEQLSGLQRAVTLAVEARDAIAPRFRSAVSLVGSGIVYVLTDVIGRGIGLIGRGILRGVGGAWRDPRYRRDAQESNLRD
;
A
#
# COMPACT_ATOMS: atom_id res chain seq x y z
N MET A 1 42.68 -40.35 -2.62
CA MET A 1 42.81 -39.35 -1.55
C MET A 1 41.45 -38.73 -1.35
N THR A 2 40.81 -38.94 -0.19
CA THR A 2 39.52 -38.34 0.13
C THR A 2 39.75 -36.88 0.48
N THR A 3 39.34 -35.96 -0.39
CA THR A 3 39.37 -34.51 -0.11
C THR A 3 38.47 -34.21 1.08
N ALA A 4 38.96 -33.39 2.02
CA ALA A 4 38.16 -32.93 3.15
C ALA A 4 36.94 -32.14 2.64
N PRO A 5 35.77 -32.26 3.29
CA PRO A 5 34.57 -31.55 2.85
C PRO A 5 34.71 -30.05 3.09
N LEU A 6 34.21 -29.24 2.16
CA LEU A 6 34.15 -27.79 2.25
C LEU A 6 33.24 -27.36 3.39
N ARG A 7 33.74 -26.46 4.23
CA ARG A 7 33.12 -26.03 5.48
C ARG A 7 32.30 -24.78 5.25
N LEU A 8 30.99 -24.92 5.24
CA LEU A 8 30.06 -23.86 4.84
C LEU A 8 29.38 -23.23 6.04
N MET A 9 29.14 -21.92 5.96
CA MET A 9 28.29 -21.20 6.89
C MET A 9 27.03 -20.71 6.18
N LEU A 10 25.87 -20.97 6.77
CA LEU A 10 24.58 -20.51 6.25
C LEU A 10 24.05 -19.34 7.09
N VAL A 11 23.76 -18.22 6.44
CA VAL A 11 23.20 -17.02 7.08
C VAL A 11 21.88 -16.67 6.41
N ASP A 12 20.77 -16.97 7.10
CA ASP A 12 19.42 -16.83 6.56
C ASP A 12 18.42 -16.68 7.70
N GLU A 13 17.45 -15.77 7.61
CA GLU A 13 16.40 -15.63 8.63
C GLU A 13 15.27 -16.67 8.50
N ASP A 14 15.16 -17.34 7.35
CA ASP A 14 14.16 -18.39 7.12
C ASP A 14 14.68 -19.77 7.56
N PRO A 15 14.16 -20.33 8.69
CA PRO A 15 14.58 -21.63 9.17
C PRO A 15 14.25 -22.77 8.21
N VAL A 16 13.24 -22.63 7.34
CA VAL A 16 12.86 -23.70 6.39
C VAL A 16 13.87 -23.76 5.26
N PHE A 17 14.18 -22.61 4.65
CA PHE A 17 15.19 -22.53 3.59
C PHE A 17 16.57 -22.98 4.11
N ARG A 18 16.97 -22.52 5.30
CA ARG A 18 18.24 -22.91 5.92
C ARG A 18 18.32 -24.42 6.20
N LEU A 19 17.22 -25.02 6.70
CA LEU A 19 17.13 -26.46 6.93
C LEU A 19 17.21 -27.25 5.61
N GLY A 20 16.46 -26.86 4.59
CA GLY A 20 16.47 -27.52 3.29
C GLY A 20 17.84 -27.45 2.61
N LEU A 21 18.46 -26.26 2.64
CA LEU A 21 19.80 -26.06 2.10
C LEU A 21 20.85 -26.87 2.86
N ARG A 22 20.77 -26.93 4.19
CA ARG A 22 21.65 -27.77 5.00
C ARG A 22 21.51 -29.26 4.66
N ILE A 23 20.28 -29.79 4.63
CA ILE A 23 20.04 -31.20 4.31
C ILE A 23 20.64 -31.54 2.94
N TRP A 24 20.43 -30.68 1.94
CA TRP A 24 21.00 -30.91 0.62
C TRP A 24 22.53 -30.88 0.61
N LEU A 25 23.14 -29.89 1.27
CA LEU A 25 24.59 -29.76 1.36
C LEU A 25 25.21 -30.97 2.08
N GLU A 26 24.63 -31.40 3.22
CA GLU A 26 25.14 -32.54 4.00
C GLU A 26 24.93 -33.90 3.30
N GLN A 27 23.90 -34.04 2.47
CA GLN A 27 23.69 -35.24 1.64
C GLN A 27 24.63 -35.29 0.42
N THR A 28 25.22 -34.16 0.04
CA THR A 28 26.11 -34.06 -1.12
C THR A 28 27.56 -34.26 -0.67
N ALA A 29 28.21 -35.31 -1.16
CA ALA A 29 29.59 -35.61 -0.82
C ALA A 29 30.52 -34.43 -1.16
N GLY A 30 31.27 -33.94 -0.18
CA GLY A 30 32.21 -32.82 -0.35
C GLY A 30 31.81 -31.51 0.32
N TYR A 31 30.64 -31.43 0.99
CA TYR A 31 30.24 -30.27 1.78
C TYR A 31 29.94 -30.64 3.23
N ALA A 32 30.18 -29.70 4.15
CA ALA A 32 29.82 -29.80 5.56
C ALA A 32 29.34 -28.43 6.05
N VAL A 33 28.09 -28.34 6.53
CA VAL A 33 27.60 -27.10 7.14
C VAL A 33 28.10 -27.04 8.58
N VAL A 34 29.06 -26.16 8.83
CA VAL A 34 29.73 -26.09 10.13
C VAL A 34 29.17 -25.00 11.03
N ALA A 35 28.39 -24.07 10.48
CA ALA A 35 27.78 -22.96 11.21
C ALA A 35 26.47 -22.49 10.56
N GLU A 36 25.52 -22.07 11.37
CA GLU A 36 24.26 -21.45 10.96
C GLU A 36 24.02 -20.17 11.77
N ALA A 37 23.52 -19.13 11.13
CA ALA A 37 23.09 -17.90 11.79
C ALA A 37 21.74 -17.44 11.23
N ALA A 38 20.84 -17.02 12.12
CA ALA A 38 19.54 -16.45 11.74
C ALA A 38 19.56 -14.92 11.70
N GLN A 39 20.59 -14.29 12.28
CA GLN A 39 20.74 -12.84 12.38
C GLN A 39 22.18 -12.43 12.04
N ALA A 40 22.36 -11.17 11.66
CA ALA A 40 23.65 -10.62 11.28
C ALA A 40 24.65 -10.61 12.45
N ASP A 41 24.21 -10.25 13.65
CA ASP A 41 25.06 -10.20 14.83
C ASP A 41 25.56 -11.60 15.23
N ASP A 42 24.69 -12.61 15.16
CA ASP A 42 25.05 -14.01 15.38
C ASP A 42 26.10 -14.47 14.36
N ALA A 43 25.94 -14.09 13.10
CA ALA A 43 26.87 -14.47 12.05
C ALA A 43 28.28 -13.91 12.30
N LEU A 44 28.38 -12.63 12.65
CA LEU A 44 29.66 -12.00 12.97
C LEU A 44 30.28 -12.57 14.26
N ALA A 45 29.46 -12.88 15.27
CA ALA A 45 29.92 -13.49 16.51
C ALA A 45 30.50 -14.91 16.27
N ILE A 46 29.84 -15.72 15.44
CA ILE A 46 30.32 -17.06 15.09
C ILE A 46 31.63 -16.97 14.31
N LEU A 47 31.71 -16.11 13.29
CA LEU A 47 32.94 -15.89 12.52
C LEU A 47 34.11 -15.46 13.43
N ALA A 48 33.87 -14.53 14.35
CA ALA A 48 34.87 -14.08 15.31
C ALA A 48 35.32 -15.21 16.25
N SER A 49 34.39 -16.03 16.75
CA SER A 49 34.71 -17.15 17.62
C SER A 49 35.58 -18.20 16.92
N ARG A 50 35.33 -18.43 15.62
CA ARG A 50 36.06 -19.43 14.82
C ARG A 50 37.40 -18.95 14.32
N ALA A 51 37.55 -17.66 14.04
CA ALA A 51 38.86 -17.06 13.80
C ALA A 51 39.77 -17.11 15.04
N SER A 52 39.19 -17.14 16.26
CA SER A 52 39.97 -17.24 17.50
C SER A 52 40.38 -18.68 17.89
N LEU A 53 39.66 -19.70 17.42
CA LEU A 53 39.90 -21.11 17.74
C LEU A 53 41.17 -21.67 17.08
N GLU A 54 41.53 -21.22 15.88
CA GLU A 54 42.79 -21.63 15.23
C GLU A 54 44.02 -21.26 16.08
N THR A 55 43.99 -20.12 16.78
CA THR A 55 45.06 -19.65 17.67
C THR A 55 45.37 -20.58 18.86
N ARG A 56 44.45 -21.49 19.25
CA ARG A 56 44.67 -22.40 20.40
C ARG A 56 45.27 -23.75 20.00
N SER A 57 45.39 -24.04 18.70
CA SER A 57 45.85 -25.34 18.19
C SER A 57 47.38 -25.46 18.13
N ASP A 58 48.11 -24.35 18.29
CA ASP A 58 49.57 -24.27 18.13
C ASP A 58 50.33 -24.23 19.47
N VAL A 59 49.84 -24.96 20.47
CA VAL A 59 50.54 -25.14 21.75
C VAL A 59 51.33 -26.45 21.70
N SER A 60 52.61 -26.34 21.37
CA SER A 60 53.62 -27.39 21.64
C SER A 60 53.67 -27.72 23.14
N PRO A 61 53.89 -28.99 23.53
CA PRO A 61 54.10 -29.35 24.92
C PRO A 61 55.53 -29.01 25.38
N ASP A 62 55.61 -28.61 26.65
CA ASP A 62 56.77 -28.59 27.55
C ASP A 62 57.73 -27.38 27.57
N TRP A 63 57.78 -26.81 28.78
CA TRP A 63 58.90 -26.21 29.51
C TRP A 63 59.69 -24.99 28.95
N ALA A 64 59.28 -23.78 29.34
CA ALA A 64 60.19 -22.65 29.65
C ALA A 64 59.40 -21.50 30.31
N PRO A 65 60.00 -20.71 31.23
CA PRO A 65 59.31 -19.60 31.88
C PRO A 65 59.07 -18.45 30.88
N GLN A 66 57.81 -18.02 30.72
CA GLN A 66 57.47 -16.86 29.92
C GLN A 66 57.97 -15.57 30.61
N PRO A 67 58.60 -14.63 29.88
CA PRO A 67 58.87 -13.29 30.42
C PRO A 67 57.55 -12.50 30.55
N ALA A 68 57.52 -11.57 31.50
CA ALA A 68 56.33 -10.80 31.85
C ALA A 68 55.75 -10.01 30.65
N PRO A 69 54.43 -9.87 30.52
CA PRO A 69 53.83 -9.16 29.40
C PRO A 69 54.04 -7.65 29.51
N ASP A 70 54.67 -7.08 28.48
CA ASP A 70 54.77 -5.64 28.24
C ASP A 70 53.41 -5.11 27.75
N TRP A 71 52.79 -4.23 28.52
CA TRP A 71 51.42 -3.74 28.30
C TRP A 71 51.34 -2.60 27.25
N ALA A 72 52.22 -2.56 26.25
CA ALA A 72 52.41 -1.34 25.44
C ALA A 72 52.25 -1.45 23.90
N ASP A 73 52.22 -2.63 23.27
CA ASP A 73 52.27 -2.71 21.78
C ASP A 73 51.10 -3.45 21.08
N ASP A 74 49.97 -3.66 21.75
CA ASP A 74 48.91 -4.57 21.25
C ASP A 74 47.94 -3.96 20.20
N TRP A 75 48.24 -2.77 19.64
CA TRP A 75 47.29 -2.04 18.76
C TRP A 75 47.71 -1.87 17.30
N ALA A 76 48.71 -2.59 16.78
CA ALA A 76 49.18 -2.36 15.40
C ALA A 76 49.54 -3.58 14.52
N THR A 77 49.33 -4.83 14.93
CA THR A 77 49.52 -5.99 14.05
C THR A 77 48.36 -6.97 14.14
N GLN A 78 47.24 -6.65 13.49
CA GLN A 78 46.27 -7.68 13.10
C GLN A 78 46.87 -8.48 11.95
N ASP A 79 47.26 -9.72 12.24
CA ASP A 79 47.70 -10.67 11.23
C ASP A 79 46.62 -10.86 10.14
N PRO A 80 46.89 -10.52 8.87
CA PRO A 80 45.91 -10.63 7.78
C PRO A 80 45.52 -12.08 7.44
N SER A 81 46.17 -13.08 8.05
CA SER A 81 45.85 -14.51 7.95
C SER A 81 44.86 -15.03 9.00
N ARG A 82 44.09 -14.17 9.68
CA ARG A 82 42.94 -14.63 10.50
C ARG A 82 41.85 -15.20 9.58
N HIS A 83 41.91 -16.49 9.31
CA HIS A 83 40.89 -17.19 8.58
C HIS A 83 39.95 -17.89 9.57
N PRO A 84 38.63 -17.60 9.52
CA PRO A 84 37.70 -18.46 10.22
C PRO A 84 37.74 -19.84 9.57
N ASP A 85 37.58 -20.89 10.37
CA ASP A 85 37.55 -22.30 9.94
C ASP A 85 36.23 -22.64 9.18
N ILE A 86 36.00 -21.87 8.10
CA ILE A 86 34.86 -21.76 7.18
C ILE A 86 35.42 -21.37 5.81
N ASP A 87 35.09 -22.13 4.77
CA ASP A 87 35.58 -21.96 3.39
C ASP A 87 34.68 -21.05 2.54
N LEU A 88 33.39 -20.92 2.87
CA LEU A 88 32.43 -20.08 2.16
C LEU A 88 31.24 -19.70 3.06
N VAL A 89 30.79 -18.45 2.95
CA VAL A 89 29.53 -17.99 3.55
C VAL A 89 28.45 -17.89 2.48
N ILE A 90 27.31 -18.55 2.72
CA ILE A 90 26.10 -18.40 1.92
C ILE A 90 25.15 -17.48 2.69
N LEU A 91 24.84 -16.33 2.12
CA LEU A 91 24.15 -15.22 2.77
C LEU A 91 22.87 -14.85 2.05
N ASP A 92 21.75 -14.77 2.78
CA ASP A 92 20.52 -14.17 2.27
C ASP A 92 20.63 -12.65 2.12
N LEU A 93 20.27 -12.16 0.94
CA LEU A 93 20.12 -10.73 0.66
C LEU A 93 19.02 -10.08 1.51
N GLY A 94 17.93 -10.82 1.76
CA GLY A 94 16.74 -10.37 2.49
C GLY A 94 16.91 -10.29 4.01
N LEU A 95 18.07 -10.71 4.54
CA LEU A 95 18.34 -10.73 5.98
C LEU A 95 18.09 -9.36 6.62
N GLY A 96 17.18 -9.29 7.58
CA GLY A 96 16.86 -8.06 8.31
C GLY A 96 16.04 -7.03 7.54
N ALA A 97 15.48 -7.37 6.37
CA ALA A 97 14.62 -6.49 5.60
C ALA A 97 13.33 -6.14 6.39
N GLY A 98 13.16 -4.85 6.73
CA GLY A 98 11.95 -4.35 7.40
C GLY A 98 12.03 -4.24 8.92
N ARG A 99 13.21 -4.47 9.52
CA ARG A 99 13.46 -4.25 10.96
C ARG A 99 14.55 -3.16 11.14
N PRO A 100 14.26 -2.03 11.81
CA PRO A 100 15.21 -0.93 11.95
C PRO A 100 16.42 -1.24 12.82
N ASP A 101 16.35 -2.31 13.61
CA ASP A 101 17.34 -2.83 14.54
C ASP A 101 18.28 -3.89 13.94
N GLN A 102 17.98 -4.42 12.75
CA GLN A 102 18.79 -5.47 12.12
C GLN A 102 19.65 -4.92 10.98
N LEU A 103 20.86 -5.46 10.83
CA LEU A 103 21.78 -5.17 9.73
C LEU A 103 21.28 -5.84 8.43
N PRO A 104 20.94 -5.07 7.38
CA PRO A 104 20.52 -5.64 6.09
C PRO A 104 21.58 -6.55 5.47
N GLY A 105 21.18 -7.61 4.77
CA GLY A 105 22.07 -8.61 4.16
C GLY A 105 23.24 -8.04 3.33
N LEU A 106 23.00 -6.99 2.54
CA LEU A 106 24.08 -6.31 1.80
C LEU A 106 25.11 -5.61 2.70
N ARG A 107 24.68 -5.03 3.82
CA ARG A 107 25.61 -4.43 4.79
C ARG A 107 26.42 -5.50 5.51
N LEU A 108 25.78 -6.62 5.89
CA LEU A 108 26.49 -7.76 6.45
C LEU A 108 27.53 -8.32 5.49
N CYS A 109 27.22 -8.40 4.19
CA CYS A 109 28.20 -8.78 3.16
C CYS A 109 29.43 -7.87 3.19
N ALA A 110 29.24 -6.55 3.18
CA ALA A 110 30.35 -5.60 3.28
C ALA A 110 31.12 -5.72 4.60
N ASP A 111 30.44 -5.93 5.73
CA ASP A 111 31.08 -6.10 7.04
C ASP A 111 31.94 -7.38 7.10
N ILE A 112 31.45 -8.49 6.52
CA ILE A 112 32.23 -9.73 6.41
C ILE A 112 33.46 -9.50 5.52
N LYS A 113 33.30 -8.88 4.35
CA LYS A 113 34.44 -8.63 3.44
C LYS A 113 35.44 -7.62 4.00
N ALA A 114 35.00 -6.69 4.86
CA ALA A 114 35.89 -5.77 5.56
C ALA A 114 36.74 -6.47 6.63
N ARG A 115 36.18 -7.48 7.33
CA ARG A 115 36.86 -8.21 8.42
C ARG A 115 37.63 -9.44 7.94
N TYR A 116 37.14 -10.12 6.90
CA TYR A 116 37.70 -11.35 6.33
C TYR A 116 37.78 -11.22 4.79
N PRO A 117 38.76 -10.47 4.25
CA PRO A 117 38.79 -10.11 2.83
C PRO A 117 38.92 -11.30 1.87
N THR A 118 39.52 -12.40 2.35
CA THR A 118 39.76 -13.63 1.58
C THR A 118 38.63 -14.64 1.69
N LEU A 119 37.68 -14.46 2.62
CA LEU A 119 36.54 -15.36 2.78
C LEU A 119 35.54 -15.11 1.63
N PRO A 120 35.22 -16.11 0.81
CA PRO A 120 34.21 -15.98 -0.23
C PRO A 120 32.81 -15.80 0.37
N VAL A 121 32.02 -14.91 -0.22
CA VAL A 121 30.61 -14.69 0.14
C VAL A 121 29.71 -14.87 -1.08
N LEU A 122 28.83 -15.87 -1.03
CA LEU A 122 27.77 -16.11 -2.00
C LEU A 122 26.46 -15.50 -1.48
N VAL A 123 25.96 -14.48 -2.17
CA VAL A 123 24.66 -13.87 -1.84
C VAL A 123 23.53 -14.54 -2.60
N LEU A 124 22.53 -15.04 -1.89
CA LEU A 124 21.30 -15.58 -2.46
C LEU A 124 20.15 -14.58 -2.30
N SER A 125 19.38 -14.35 -3.36
CA SER A 125 18.21 -13.48 -3.34
C SER A 125 16.95 -14.23 -3.75
N ALA A 126 15.80 -13.88 -3.17
CA ALA A 126 14.49 -14.37 -3.62
C ALA A 126 14.11 -13.82 -5.02
N GLN A 127 14.69 -12.68 -5.42
CA GLN A 127 14.41 -12.02 -6.70
C GLN A 127 15.67 -11.97 -7.57
N THR A 128 15.51 -12.32 -8.85
CA THR A 128 16.58 -12.37 -9.84
C THR A 128 16.62 -11.09 -10.67
N GLU A 129 16.83 -9.95 -10.02
CA GLU A 129 16.97 -8.67 -10.71
C GLU A 129 18.45 -8.31 -10.95
N PRO A 130 18.82 -7.80 -12.13
CA PRO A 130 20.20 -7.41 -12.44
C PRO A 130 20.72 -6.29 -11.52
N VAL A 131 19.81 -5.45 -11.00
CA VAL A 131 20.15 -4.38 -10.06
C VAL A 131 20.61 -4.95 -8.71
N LEU A 132 19.98 -6.02 -8.21
CA LEU A 132 20.36 -6.66 -6.95
C LEU A 132 21.71 -7.38 -7.08
N ALA A 133 21.96 -8.04 -8.22
CA ALA A 133 23.25 -8.63 -8.53
C ALA A 133 24.38 -7.57 -8.59
N ALA A 134 24.10 -6.41 -9.20
CA ALA A 134 25.04 -5.30 -9.24
C ALA A 134 25.30 -4.70 -7.84
N ALA A 135 24.26 -4.56 -7.02
CA ALA A 135 24.39 -4.08 -5.64
C ALA A 135 25.19 -5.04 -4.75
N ALA A 136 24.93 -6.35 -4.84
CA ALA A 136 25.68 -7.37 -4.12
C ALA A 136 27.18 -7.35 -4.48
N ARG A 137 27.50 -7.26 -5.78
CA ARG A 137 28.89 -7.13 -6.25
C ARG A 137 29.54 -5.84 -5.77
N GLN A 138 28.82 -4.71 -5.78
CA GLN A 138 29.34 -3.45 -5.24
C GLN A 138 29.67 -3.52 -3.75
N MET A 139 28.95 -4.35 -2.99
CA MET A 139 29.17 -4.57 -1.55
C MET A 139 30.22 -5.67 -1.26
N GLY A 140 30.81 -6.26 -2.29
CA GLY A 140 31.93 -7.21 -2.17
C GLY A 140 31.55 -8.69 -2.25
N ALA A 141 30.31 -9.03 -2.61
CA ALA A 141 29.92 -10.42 -2.83
C ALA A 141 30.72 -11.05 -3.98
N ASP A 142 31.26 -12.25 -3.74
CA ASP A 142 32.06 -12.98 -4.71
C ASP A 142 31.16 -13.76 -5.70
N GLY A 143 29.95 -14.15 -5.24
CA GLY A 143 28.92 -14.75 -6.08
C GLY A 143 27.52 -14.21 -5.77
N PHE A 144 26.62 -14.32 -6.75
CA PHE A 144 25.21 -13.98 -6.60
C PHE A 144 24.34 -15.04 -7.28
N GLY A 145 23.30 -15.49 -6.60
CA GLY A 145 22.37 -16.50 -7.09
C GLY A 145 20.92 -16.23 -6.69
N ALA A 146 19.99 -16.82 -7.43
CA ALA A 146 18.59 -16.87 -7.03
C ALA A 146 18.37 -18.03 -6.05
N ARG A 147 17.57 -17.84 -5.00
CA ARG A 147 17.18 -18.92 -4.08
C ARG A 147 16.45 -20.07 -4.77
N SER A 148 15.79 -19.80 -5.90
CA SER A 148 15.10 -20.80 -6.73
C SER A 148 15.98 -21.46 -7.78
N MET A 149 17.28 -21.15 -7.83
CA MET A 149 18.17 -21.74 -8.83
C MET A 149 18.26 -23.25 -8.68
N ALA A 150 18.48 -23.96 -9.79
CA ALA A 150 18.62 -25.40 -9.74
C ALA A 150 19.80 -25.78 -8.85
N VAL A 151 19.63 -26.85 -8.10
CA VAL A 151 20.60 -27.34 -7.12
C VAL A 151 21.97 -27.63 -7.75
N ALA A 152 21.98 -28.13 -9.00
CA ALA A 152 23.18 -28.32 -9.79
C ALA A 152 23.90 -27.00 -10.13
N ASP A 153 23.15 -25.91 -10.33
CA ASP A 153 23.72 -24.58 -10.58
C ASP A 153 24.32 -23.99 -9.31
N LEU A 154 23.66 -24.18 -8.16
CA LEU A 154 24.19 -23.78 -6.87
C LEU A 154 25.49 -24.51 -6.53
N GLY A 155 25.54 -25.84 -6.74
CA GLY A 155 26.76 -26.62 -6.57
C GLY A 155 27.92 -26.12 -7.44
N ARG A 156 27.66 -25.87 -8.73
CA ARG A 156 28.67 -25.28 -9.63
C ARG A 156 29.16 -23.92 -9.15
N LEU A 157 28.27 -23.09 -8.61
CA LEU A 157 28.61 -21.76 -8.12
C LEU A 157 29.50 -21.84 -6.85
N ILE A 158 29.18 -22.76 -5.94
CA ILE A 158 30.01 -23.03 -4.75
C ILE A 158 31.40 -23.50 -5.16
N GLU A 159 31.50 -24.48 -6.06
CA GLU A 159 32.79 -25.00 -6.55
C GLU A 159 33.62 -23.92 -7.26
N GLN A 160 32.99 -23.06 -8.07
CA GLN A 160 33.67 -21.95 -8.75
C GLN A 160 34.26 -20.91 -7.80
N LEU A 161 33.57 -20.63 -6.69
CA LEU A 161 34.02 -19.64 -5.71
C LEU A 161 35.17 -20.14 -4.83
N VAL A 162 35.27 -21.46 -4.65
CA VAL A 162 36.28 -22.08 -3.78
C VAL A 162 37.47 -22.63 -4.57
N ALA A 163 37.32 -22.85 -5.89
CA ALA A 163 38.42 -23.34 -6.73
C ALA A 163 39.59 -22.33 -6.81
N PRO A 164 40.85 -22.79 -6.70
CA PRO A 164 42.03 -21.95 -6.90
C PRO A 164 42.22 -21.65 -8.40
N GLY A 165 41.53 -20.63 -8.90
CA GLY A 165 41.61 -20.15 -10.29
C GLY A 165 41.78 -18.63 -10.36
N PRO A 166 42.27 -18.08 -11.50
CA PRO A 166 42.71 -16.70 -11.60
C PRO A 166 41.54 -15.74 -11.35
N GLN A 167 41.63 -14.98 -10.27
CA GLN A 167 40.66 -13.94 -9.93
C GLN A 167 40.54 -12.96 -11.11
N PRO A 168 39.34 -12.73 -11.67
CA PRO A 168 39.17 -11.70 -12.68
C PRO A 168 39.53 -10.34 -12.05
N ALA A 169 40.45 -9.64 -12.72
CA ALA A 169 41.10 -8.43 -12.22
C ALA A 169 40.13 -7.47 -11.51
N ARG A 170 40.41 -7.22 -10.22
CA ARG A 170 39.86 -6.09 -9.46
C ARG A 170 40.04 -4.82 -10.28
N GLY A 171 38.96 -4.33 -10.87
CA GLY A 171 38.90 -3.04 -11.53
C GLY A 171 39.16 -1.94 -10.51
N LEU A 172 40.42 -1.50 -10.43
CA LEU A 172 40.81 -0.23 -9.84
C LEU A 172 39.97 0.88 -10.51
N ARG A 173 39.18 1.57 -9.69
CA ARG A 173 38.47 2.79 -10.07
C ARG A 173 39.47 3.87 -10.51
N PRO A 174 39.20 4.65 -11.58
CA PRO A 174 39.65 6.02 -11.65
C PRO A 174 38.74 6.86 -10.75
N ILE A 175 39.30 7.39 -9.66
CA ILE A 175 38.69 8.50 -8.92
C ILE A 175 39.05 9.77 -9.70
N ALA A 176 38.06 10.37 -10.37
CA ALA A 176 38.11 11.74 -10.82
C ALA A 176 36.71 12.34 -10.80
N GLY A 177 36.53 13.42 -10.04
CA GLY A 177 35.29 14.20 -10.00
C GLY A 177 34.80 14.45 -8.58
N GLY A 178 35.45 15.38 -7.88
CA GLY A 178 35.05 15.79 -6.54
C GLY A 178 33.68 16.47 -6.53
N GLN A 179 32.80 16.00 -5.64
CA GLN A 179 31.82 16.84 -4.97
C GLN A 179 31.86 16.49 -3.48
N ARG A 180 32.30 17.48 -2.70
CA ARG A 180 32.44 17.46 -1.25
C ARG A 180 31.02 17.50 -0.64
N PRO A 181 30.63 16.62 0.29
CA PRO A 181 29.39 16.80 1.05
C PRO A 181 29.56 18.03 1.98
N PRO A 182 28.50 18.84 2.22
CA PRO A 182 28.59 19.96 3.13
C PRO A 182 28.68 19.48 4.59
N PRO A 183 29.27 20.29 5.50
CA PRO A 183 29.46 19.88 6.88
C PRO A 183 28.14 19.84 7.65
N VAL A 184 27.99 18.81 8.47
CA VAL A 184 26.97 18.71 9.52
C VAL A 184 27.24 19.83 10.53
N ILE A 185 26.36 20.82 10.58
CA ILE A 185 26.34 21.83 11.65
C ILE A 185 25.53 21.26 12.80
N LEU A 186 26.21 20.93 13.90
CA LEU A 186 25.60 20.79 15.22
C LEU A 186 25.00 22.15 15.59
N ARG A 187 23.68 22.21 15.70
CA ARG A 187 22.96 23.44 16.02
C ARG A 187 22.70 23.46 17.52
N GLU A 188 23.47 24.28 18.24
CA GLU A 188 23.19 24.66 19.63
C GLU A 188 21.88 25.45 19.73
N ASP A 189 21.11 25.12 20.76
CA ASP A 189 19.90 25.81 21.17
C ASP A 189 20.18 27.28 21.53
N ARG A 190 19.43 28.20 20.92
CA ARG A 190 19.24 29.56 21.44
C ARG A 190 17.74 29.83 21.65
N PRO A 191 17.35 30.37 22.81
CA PRO A 191 15.96 30.64 23.14
C PRO A 191 15.47 31.91 22.44
N GLY A 192 14.27 31.85 21.88
CA GLY A 192 13.58 33.01 21.32
C GLY A 192 13.23 32.88 19.85
N SER A 193 12.29 32.00 19.52
CA SER A 193 11.50 32.10 18.29
C SER A 193 10.02 32.14 18.65
N PRO A 194 9.22 33.03 18.04
CA PRO A 194 7.81 33.19 18.38
C PRO A 194 7.03 31.91 18.00
N ALA A 195 6.16 31.48 18.91
CA ALA A 195 5.36 30.26 18.76
C ALA A 195 4.62 30.22 17.40
N PRO A 196 4.58 29.04 16.74
CA PRO A 196 3.91 28.89 15.46
C PRO A 196 2.43 29.26 15.61
N ARG A 197 1.92 30.18 14.80
CA ARG A 197 0.48 30.49 14.78
C ARG A 197 -0.27 29.28 14.21
N PRO A 198 -1.35 28.81 14.86
CA PRO A 198 -2.08 27.65 14.37
C PRO A 198 -2.74 27.95 13.02
N ASN A 199 -2.50 27.10 12.02
CA ASN A 199 -3.23 27.10 10.76
C ASN A 199 -4.74 26.89 11.02
N ALA A 200 -5.62 27.35 10.11
CA ALA A 200 -7.08 27.33 10.30
C ALA A 200 -7.63 25.94 10.70
N LEU A 201 -7.04 24.85 10.19
CA LEU A 201 -7.39 23.48 10.54
C LEU A 201 -6.98 23.09 11.97
N ALA A 202 -5.84 23.59 12.45
CA ALA A 202 -5.41 23.38 13.84
C ALA A 202 -6.31 24.16 14.81
N ALA A 203 -6.66 25.41 14.48
CA ALA A 203 -7.63 26.19 15.25
C ALA A 203 -9.02 25.54 15.29
N LEU A 204 -9.47 24.95 14.17
CA LEU A 204 -10.73 24.23 14.09
C LEU A 204 -10.71 22.95 14.94
N ARG A 205 -9.63 22.15 14.89
CA ARG A 205 -9.46 20.95 15.73
C ARG A 205 -9.43 21.28 17.22
N ILE A 206 -8.76 22.36 17.62
CA ILE A 206 -8.74 22.84 19.00
C ILE A 206 -10.16 23.26 19.44
N ARG A 207 -10.89 24.00 18.61
CA ARG A 207 -12.28 24.39 18.90
C ARG A 207 -13.23 23.19 19.00
N MET A 208 -13.11 22.21 18.10
CA MET A 208 -13.88 20.98 18.16
C MET A 208 -13.56 20.19 19.43
N ARG A 209 -12.27 19.99 19.77
CA ARG A 209 -11.86 19.32 21.01
C ARG A 209 -12.45 19.98 22.25
N LEU A 210 -12.32 21.31 22.36
CA LEU A 210 -12.81 22.05 23.52
C LEU A 210 -14.35 22.02 23.61
N SER A 211 -15.05 22.22 22.49
CA SER A 211 -16.52 22.18 22.46
C SER A 211 -17.07 20.78 22.78
N SER A 212 -16.49 19.72 22.21
CA SER A 212 -16.96 18.35 22.45
C SER A 212 -16.67 17.89 23.88
N VAL A 213 -15.51 18.25 24.44
CA VAL A 213 -15.19 17.93 25.84
C VAL A 213 -16.12 18.68 26.81
N GLN A 214 -16.39 19.96 26.57
CA GLN A 214 -17.32 20.75 27.39
C GLN A 214 -18.76 20.19 27.35
N GLN A 215 -19.23 19.76 26.18
CA GLN A 215 -20.55 19.13 26.05
C GLN A 215 -20.63 17.81 26.83
N ILE A 216 -19.60 16.96 26.75
CA ILE A 216 -19.56 15.71 27.50
C ILE A 216 -19.51 15.98 29.02
N GLU A 217 -18.74 16.98 29.45
CA GLU A 217 -18.66 17.38 30.86
C GLU A 217 -19.98 17.96 31.38
N ALA A 218 -20.71 18.73 30.58
CA ALA A 218 -22.04 19.23 30.93
C ALA A 218 -23.06 18.10 31.13
N VAL A 219 -23.08 17.09 30.25
CA VAL A 219 -23.98 15.93 30.38
C VAL A 219 -23.60 15.05 31.57
N MET A 220 -22.30 14.85 31.83
CA MET A 220 -21.87 14.13 33.04
C MET A 220 -22.28 14.86 34.33
N ALA A 221 -22.18 16.19 34.36
CA ALA A 221 -22.62 17.00 35.50
C ALA A 221 -24.14 16.93 35.72
N GLN A 222 -24.93 16.84 34.65
CA GLN A 222 -26.38 16.62 34.73
C GLN A 222 -26.70 15.24 35.34
N ILE A 223 -26.01 14.19 34.90
CA ILE A 223 -26.18 12.82 35.43
C ILE A 223 -25.81 12.77 36.92
N GLU A 224 -24.72 13.44 37.32
CA GLU A 224 -24.33 13.54 38.74
C GLU A 224 -25.36 14.32 39.57
N ALA A 225 -25.96 15.38 39.01
CA ALA A 225 -27.02 16.14 39.68
C ALA A 225 -28.31 15.33 39.83
N GLU A 226 -28.65 14.47 38.85
CA GLU A 226 -29.77 13.54 38.93
C GLU A 226 -29.54 12.43 39.95
N GLN A 227 -28.32 11.88 40.03
CA GLN A 227 -27.94 10.89 41.06
C GLN A 227 -28.00 11.50 42.47
N ARG A 228 -27.57 12.76 42.65
CA ARG A 228 -27.67 13.46 43.95
C ARG A 228 -29.10 13.78 44.38
N ARG A 229 -30.07 13.82 43.44
CA ARG A 229 -31.49 14.06 43.75
C ARG A 229 -32.23 12.82 44.28
N GLY A 230 -31.63 11.63 44.22
CA GLY A 230 -32.04 10.45 44.99
C GLY A 230 -33.51 10.02 44.83
N ARG A 231 -34.05 9.99 43.60
CA ARG A 231 -35.47 9.65 43.33
C ARG A 231 -35.67 8.63 42.20
N GLY A 232 -34.70 7.74 41.97
CA GLY A 232 -34.77 6.71 40.92
C GLY A 232 -34.98 5.29 41.46
N SER A 233 -35.51 4.39 40.63
CA SER A 233 -35.46 2.95 40.90
C SER A 233 -34.03 2.42 40.71
N LEU A 234 -33.67 1.29 41.34
CA LEU A 234 -32.34 0.66 41.21
C LEU A 234 -31.91 0.43 39.75
N LEU A 235 -32.88 0.17 38.86
CA LEU A 235 -32.63 0.01 37.41
C LEU A 235 -32.25 1.35 36.76
N SER A 236 -32.90 2.45 37.13
CA SER A 236 -32.56 3.78 36.61
C SER A 236 -31.18 4.23 37.06
N GLU A 237 -30.77 3.90 38.29
CA GLU A 237 -29.41 4.18 38.78
C GLU A 237 -28.35 3.36 38.05
N ALA A 238 -28.63 2.07 37.77
CA ALA A 238 -27.74 1.21 36.99
C ALA A 238 -27.57 1.72 35.54
N VAL A 239 -28.66 2.18 34.90
CA VAL A 239 -28.62 2.77 33.55
C VAL A 239 -27.83 4.08 33.54
N LEU A 240 -28.06 4.97 34.52
CA LEU A 240 -27.30 6.22 34.64
C LEU A 240 -25.80 5.95 34.90
N ALA A 241 -25.48 4.94 35.72
CA ALA A 241 -24.09 4.52 35.96
C ALA A 241 -23.44 3.88 34.73
N GLY A 242 -24.21 3.20 33.87
CA GLY A 242 -23.75 2.72 32.55
C GLY A 242 -23.44 3.87 31.62
N ARG A 243 -24.38 4.79 31.44
CA ARG A 243 -24.24 5.99 30.60
C ARG A 243 -23.07 6.88 31.04
N TYR A 244 -22.85 7.01 32.35
CA TYR A 244 -21.70 7.78 32.88
C TYR A 244 -20.37 7.13 32.50
N ARG A 245 -20.26 5.80 32.53
CA ARG A 245 -19.05 5.07 32.10
C ARG A 245 -18.78 5.26 30.61
N GLU A 246 -19.81 5.23 29.77
CA GLU A 246 -19.71 5.49 28.34
C GLU A 246 -19.25 6.93 28.05
N LEU A 247 -19.83 7.93 28.72
CA LEU A 247 -19.41 9.33 28.57
C LEU A 247 -17.97 9.57 29.05
N ARG A 248 -17.55 8.86 30.11
CA ARG A 248 -16.15 8.91 30.59
C ARG A 248 -15.18 8.33 29.55
N ALA A 249 -15.55 7.24 28.88
CA ALA A 249 -14.78 6.64 27.80
C ALA A 249 -14.75 7.55 26.56
N ALA A 250 -15.89 8.13 26.17
CA ALA A 250 -15.99 9.09 25.08
C ALA A 250 -15.11 10.33 25.32
N ARG A 251 -15.11 10.87 26.55
CA ARG A 251 -14.23 11.99 26.93
C ARG A 251 -12.75 11.63 26.77
N TRP A 252 -12.34 10.46 27.24
CA TRP A 252 -10.96 9.99 27.12
C TRP A 252 -10.55 9.87 25.65
N LEU A 253 -11.43 9.29 24.82
CA LEU A 253 -11.21 9.10 23.39
C LEU A 253 -11.07 10.43 22.65
N VAL A 254 -11.98 11.38 22.87
CA VAL A 254 -11.94 12.73 22.26
C VAL A 254 -10.66 13.48 22.66
N ARG A 255 -10.24 13.38 23.92
CA ARG A 255 -8.98 13.99 24.39
C ARG A 255 -7.74 13.37 23.76
N ARG A 256 -7.77 12.06 23.43
CA ARG A 256 -6.66 11.32 22.79
C ARG A 256 -6.59 11.56 21.28
N LEU A 257 -7.73 11.47 20.58
CA LEU A 257 -7.80 11.57 19.12
C LEU A 257 -7.63 12.99 18.59
N LEU A 258 -8.04 14.01 19.37
CA LEU A 258 -7.90 15.42 19.00
C LEU A 258 -6.74 16.14 19.71
N ALA A 259 -5.80 15.39 20.31
CA ALA A 259 -4.65 15.95 21.00
C ALA A 259 -3.75 16.74 20.04
N THR A 260 -3.42 17.99 20.37
CA THR A 260 -2.44 18.81 19.65
C THR A 260 -1.19 18.97 20.51
N PRO A 261 -0.15 18.13 20.34
CA PRO A 261 0.99 18.06 21.26
C PRO A 261 1.85 19.35 21.31
N ASN A 262 1.70 20.25 20.33
CA ASN A 262 2.52 21.47 20.21
C ASN A 262 1.78 22.76 20.62
N PHE A 263 0.57 22.69 21.21
CA PHE A 263 -0.20 23.87 21.60
C PHE A 263 -0.74 23.74 23.03
N SER A 264 -0.40 24.70 23.90
CA SER A 264 -0.93 24.78 25.26
C SER A 264 -2.41 25.19 25.27
N ASP A 265 -3.24 24.49 26.05
CA ASP A 265 -4.70 24.70 26.16
C ASP A 265 -5.11 26.07 26.78
N GLN A 266 -4.16 26.96 27.09
CA GLN A 266 -4.39 28.32 27.60
C GLN A 266 -4.54 29.34 26.47
N TRP A 267 -5.61 29.24 25.68
CA TRP A 267 -5.98 30.29 24.72
C TRP A 267 -7.27 30.97 25.19
N GLN A 268 -7.16 32.19 25.73
CA GLN A 268 -8.33 33.02 26.07
C GLN A 268 -8.76 33.84 24.84
N PRO A 269 -10.07 33.92 24.53
CA PRO A 269 -10.56 34.77 23.46
C PRO A 269 -10.45 36.25 23.88
N ILE A 270 -9.87 37.08 23.00
CA ILE A 270 -9.90 38.53 23.14
C ILE A 270 -11.35 39.00 22.93
N ASP A 271 -11.94 39.56 23.98
CA ASP A 271 -13.27 40.16 24.00
C ASP A 271 -13.32 41.40 23.09
N ARG A 272 -14.23 41.41 22.12
CA ARG A 272 -14.45 42.51 21.16
C ARG A 272 -15.67 43.35 21.53
N SER A 273 -15.81 43.70 22.79
CA SER A 273 -16.91 44.55 23.30
C SER A 273 -16.46 45.92 23.81
N VAL A 274 -15.33 46.46 23.35
CA VAL A 274 -14.99 47.90 23.48
C VAL A 274 -14.17 48.22 22.22
N VAL A 275 -14.71 48.86 21.19
CA VAL A 275 -14.80 50.32 21.02
C VAL A 275 -15.94 50.60 20.03
N ARG A 276 -17.10 50.99 20.56
CA ARG A 276 -18.06 51.86 19.85
C ARG A 276 -17.83 53.26 20.40
N SER A 277 -17.26 54.17 19.63
CA SER A 277 -17.57 55.60 19.74
C SER A 277 -17.11 56.37 18.51
N ARG A 278 -18.07 57.09 17.93
CA ARG A 278 -17.94 58.33 17.14
C ARG A 278 -17.45 58.13 15.69
N SER A 279 -18.38 58.21 14.73
CA SER A 279 -18.82 59.47 14.06
C SER A 279 -17.76 59.93 13.05
N GLY A 280 -18.02 60.13 11.77
CA GLY A 280 -19.27 60.14 11.00
C GLY A 280 -18.97 60.62 9.57
N SER A 281 -20.03 60.62 8.75
CA SER A 281 -20.25 61.46 7.54
C SER A 281 -19.30 61.37 6.33
N GLY A 282 -19.89 61.16 5.15
CA GLY A 282 -19.34 61.68 3.90
C GLY A 282 -19.67 60.85 2.67
N GLU A 283 -20.84 61.09 2.10
CA GLU A 283 -21.26 60.67 0.75
C GLU A 283 -20.23 61.00 -0.35
N LEU A 284 -20.23 60.26 -1.46
CA LEU A 284 -20.67 60.79 -2.77
C LEU A 284 -20.56 59.73 -3.89
N THR A 285 -21.57 59.82 -4.75
CA THR A 285 -22.04 58.96 -5.85
C THR A 285 -21.23 59.14 -7.17
N PRO A 286 -21.52 58.37 -8.25
CA PRO A 286 -20.61 57.98 -9.35
C PRO A 286 -20.77 58.83 -10.63
N PRO A 287 -20.11 58.49 -11.76
CA PRO A 287 -20.92 57.95 -12.87
C PRO A 287 -20.26 56.92 -13.82
N ARG A 288 -21.13 56.04 -14.36
CA ARG A 288 -21.37 55.58 -15.77
C ARG A 288 -20.21 55.38 -16.77
N ARG A 289 -20.32 54.61 -17.86
CA ARG A 289 -21.09 53.44 -18.36
C ARG A 289 -20.74 53.37 -19.87
N SER A 290 -20.36 52.21 -20.40
CA SER A 290 -20.43 51.82 -21.83
C SER A 290 -20.09 50.32 -21.89
N GLU A 291 -21.01 49.34 -21.88
CA GLU A 291 -21.92 48.89 -22.98
C GLU A 291 -21.19 48.83 -24.34
N ARG A 292 -21.10 47.74 -25.11
CA ARG A 292 -21.81 46.43 -25.28
C ARG A 292 -21.05 45.68 -26.44
N PRO A 293 -21.48 44.56 -27.06
CA PRO A 293 -22.20 43.34 -26.64
C PRO A 293 -21.60 42.02 -27.26
N PRO A 294 -22.23 40.84 -27.06
CA PRO A 294 -21.76 39.51 -27.53
C PRO A 294 -22.53 38.98 -28.76
N LEU A 295 -22.02 37.95 -29.44
CA LEU A 295 -22.76 37.26 -30.52
C LEU A 295 -22.49 35.73 -30.60
N SER A 296 -23.59 35.00 -30.69
CA SER A 296 -23.87 33.73 -31.41
C SER A 296 -25.32 33.91 -31.93
N PRO A 297 -25.82 33.29 -33.04
CA PRO A 297 -25.76 31.84 -33.33
C PRO A 297 -25.86 31.38 -34.83
N SER A 298 -25.83 30.05 -35.04
CA SER A 298 -26.48 29.21 -36.09
C SER A 298 -26.37 29.50 -37.60
N THR A 299 -25.92 28.51 -38.40
CA THR A 299 -26.64 28.03 -39.62
C THR A 299 -26.22 26.61 -40.05
N ARG A 300 -27.16 25.87 -40.65
CA ARG A 300 -27.16 24.46 -41.13
C ARG A 300 -27.14 24.46 -42.68
N VAL A 301 -26.93 23.26 -43.31
CA VAL A 301 -27.25 22.84 -44.72
C VAL A 301 -26.04 22.96 -45.71
N ARG A 302 -25.59 22.01 -46.57
CA ARG A 302 -25.94 20.62 -47.01
C ARG A 302 -24.76 20.03 -47.88
N PRO A 303 -24.84 18.84 -48.52
CA PRO A 303 -23.73 17.91 -48.77
C PRO A 303 -23.07 18.04 -50.16
N VAL A 304 -21.91 17.39 -50.35
CA VAL A 304 -21.26 17.21 -51.66
C VAL A 304 -21.11 15.71 -51.98
N GLN A 305 -21.65 15.31 -53.13
CA GLN A 305 -21.50 14.02 -53.80
C GLN A 305 -20.23 14.01 -54.67
N GLN A 306 -19.61 12.83 -54.83
CA GLN A 306 -18.61 12.52 -55.88
C GLN A 306 -19.28 12.44 -57.26
N PRO A 307 -18.52 12.62 -58.37
CA PRO A 307 -18.04 11.43 -59.10
C PRO A 307 -16.68 11.59 -59.82
N GLY A 308 -16.06 10.45 -60.19
CA GLY A 308 -15.37 10.30 -61.47
C GLY A 308 -13.84 10.17 -61.50
N ASP A 309 -13.39 8.92 -61.71
CA ASP A 309 -12.29 8.46 -62.58
C ASP A 309 -10.85 8.98 -62.46
N GLY A 310 -9.98 8.03 -62.06
CA GLY A 310 -8.87 7.57 -62.90
C GLY A 310 -7.59 8.40 -62.95
N LEU A 311 -6.52 7.90 -62.32
CA LEU A 311 -5.18 7.74 -62.92
C LEU A 311 -4.25 6.99 -61.93
N ALA A 312 -3.71 5.86 -62.37
CA ALA A 312 -2.61 5.11 -61.76
C ALA A 312 -1.31 5.96 -61.76
N ILE A 313 -0.22 5.74 -61.00
CA ILE A 313 0.62 4.56 -60.72
C ILE A 313 1.57 4.96 -59.52
N PRO A 314 2.55 4.14 -59.08
CA PRO A 314 2.54 3.09 -58.07
C PRO A 314 3.26 3.47 -56.76
N GLU A 315 2.85 2.91 -55.63
CA GLU A 315 3.81 2.69 -54.54
C GLU A 315 3.54 1.36 -53.83
N ARG A 316 4.24 0.34 -54.34
CA ARG A 316 4.65 -0.81 -53.55
C ARG A 316 5.43 -0.26 -52.36
N ILE A 317 4.82 -0.29 -51.18
CA ILE A 317 5.35 -0.30 -49.80
C ILE A 317 4.29 0.44 -48.98
N THR A 318 3.27 -0.27 -48.49
CA THR A 318 2.46 0.03 -47.27
C THR A 318 1.20 -0.81 -47.12
N SER A 319 0.84 -1.70 -48.06
CA SER A 319 -0.33 -2.58 -47.91
C SER A 319 0.05 -4.05 -47.66
N ARG A 320 0.81 -4.33 -46.59
CA ARG A 320 1.10 -5.71 -46.16
C ARG A 320 1.00 -5.98 -44.65
N ILE A 321 0.34 -5.11 -43.87
CA ILE A 321 0.10 -5.37 -42.43
C ILE A 321 -1.40 -5.32 -42.07
N ALA A 322 -2.31 -5.15 -43.03
CA ALA A 322 -3.74 -4.98 -42.72
C ALA A 322 -4.65 -5.86 -43.59
N SER A 323 -4.48 -7.19 -43.57
CA SER A 323 -5.51 -8.14 -44.02
C SER A 323 -5.12 -9.62 -43.86
N SER A 324 -4.59 -10.05 -42.70
CA SER A 324 -4.33 -11.49 -42.48
C SER A 324 -4.53 -12.03 -41.06
N ASP A 325 -5.23 -11.34 -40.16
CA ASP A 325 -5.51 -11.89 -38.81
C ASP A 325 -6.93 -11.62 -38.29
N ARG A 326 -7.92 -11.64 -39.18
CA ARG A 326 -9.32 -11.91 -38.75
C ARG A 326 -9.56 -13.42 -38.79
N LEU A 327 -8.82 -14.13 -37.95
CA LEU A 327 -9.17 -15.49 -37.55
C LEU A 327 -10.52 -15.41 -36.83
N ALA A 328 -11.51 -16.13 -37.34
CA ALA A 328 -12.68 -16.48 -36.57
C ALA A 328 -12.17 -17.26 -35.34
N LEU A 329 -12.09 -16.60 -34.18
CA LEU A 329 -11.69 -17.24 -32.93
C LEU A 329 -12.69 -18.36 -32.66
N ASN A 330 -12.21 -19.60 -32.55
CA ASN A 330 -13.03 -20.66 -31.99
C ASN A 330 -13.46 -20.25 -30.56
N GLN A 331 -14.59 -20.75 -30.07
CA GLN A 331 -15.06 -20.48 -28.69
C GLN A 331 -13.97 -20.76 -27.63
N GLY A 332 -13.09 -21.74 -27.87
CA GLY A 332 -11.94 -22.03 -27.02
C GLY A 332 -10.85 -20.96 -27.03
N ASP A 333 -10.57 -20.35 -28.19
CA ASP A 333 -9.41 -19.46 -28.36
C ASP A 333 -9.55 -18.16 -27.56
N LEU A 334 -10.78 -17.60 -27.49
CA LEU A 334 -11.04 -16.38 -26.72
C LEU A 334 -10.89 -16.63 -25.21
N ALA A 335 -11.53 -17.68 -24.69
CA ALA A 335 -11.46 -18.01 -23.28
C ALA A 335 -10.01 -18.27 -22.86
N THR A 336 -9.26 -19.07 -23.62
CA THR A 336 -7.84 -19.33 -23.35
C THR A 336 -7.02 -18.04 -23.26
N LEU A 337 -7.23 -17.07 -24.16
CA LEU A 337 -6.52 -15.79 -24.11
C LEU A 337 -6.83 -14.97 -22.85
N VAL A 338 -8.10 -14.94 -22.40
CA VAL A 338 -8.49 -14.23 -21.17
C VAL A 338 -7.86 -14.90 -19.95
N PHE A 339 -7.94 -16.23 -19.86
CA PHE A 339 -7.34 -17.00 -18.76
C PHE A 339 -5.82 -16.83 -18.71
N GLU A 340 -5.15 -16.86 -19.86
CA GLU A 340 -3.70 -16.65 -19.94
C GLU A 340 -3.31 -15.26 -19.42
N ARG A 341 -4.08 -14.21 -19.73
CA ARG A 341 -3.83 -12.86 -19.22
C ARG A 341 -3.99 -12.77 -17.70
N VAL A 342 -5.03 -13.39 -17.13
CA VAL A 342 -5.21 -13.47 -15.67
C VAL A 342 -4.09 -14.28 -15.03
N PHE A 343 -3.75 -15.43 -15.59
CA PHE A 343 -2.66 -16.28 -15.11
C PHE A 343 -1.32 -15.54 -15.07
N ARG A 344 -0.98 -14.77 -16.12
CA ARG A 344 0.24 -13.94 -16.15
C ARG A 344 0.24 -12.90 -15.02
N LYS A 345 -0.88 -12.24 -14.75
CA LYS A 345 -0.98 -11.27 -13.66
C LYS A 345 -0.90 -11.92 -12.27
N LEU A 346 -1.44 -13.13 -12.10
CA LEU A 346 -1.32 -13.90 -10.86
C LEU A 346 0.14 -14.22 -10.50
N GLN A 347 1.06 -14.20 -11.47
CA GLN A 347 2.50 -14.35 -11.22
C GLN A 347 3.11 -13.15 -10.48
N GLY A 348 2.46 -11.98 -10.47
CA GLY A 348 2.94 -10.75 -9.82
C GLY A 348 2.80 -10.71 -8.29
N LEU A 349 2.82 -9.51 -7.73
CA LEU A 349 2.56 -9.26 -6.30
C LEU A 349 1.08 -9.51 -5.97
N LEU A 350 0.82 -10.11 -4.81
CA LEU A 350 -0.53 -10.46 -4.33
C LEU A 350 -0.91 -9.77 -3.02
N ASP A 351 -0.03 -8.87 -2.53
CA ASP A 351 -0.30 -8.01 -1.39
C ASP A 351 -1.56 -7.18 -1.67
N ASN A 352 -2.42 -7.06 -0.66
CA ASN A 352 -3.59 -6.21 -0.80
C ASN A 352 -3.21 -4.74 -0.57
N THR A 353 -3.39 -3.94 -1.62
CA THR A 353 -3.16 -2.49 -1.62
C THR A 353 -4.43 -1.67 -1.88
N SER A 354 -5.57 -2.35 -2.09
CA SER A 354 -6.88 -1.75 -1.91
C SER A 354 -7.03 -1.52 -0.41
N ASP A 355 -7.28 -0.33 0.07
CA ASP A 355 -7.56 0.02 1.48
C ASP A 355 -8.68 -0.77 2.21
N VAL A 356 -9.16 -1.88 1.63
CA VAL A 356 -10.24 -2.75 2.10
C VAL A 356 -9.64 -4.12 2.48
N PRO A 357 -9.80 -4.61 3.73
CA PRO A 357 -9.26 -5.91 4.11
C PRO A 357 -9.95 -7.05 3.33
N LEU A 358 -9.20 -8.07 2.89
CA LEU A 358 -9.72 -9.26 2.21
C LEU A 358 -9.46 -10.49 3.07
N GLU A 359 -10.38 -11.46 3.07
CA GLU A 359 -10.23 -12.70 3.86
C GLU A 359 -8.93 -13.44 3.54
N SER A 360 -8.58 -13.50 2.25
CA SER A 360 -7.36 -14.14 1.77
C SER A 360 -6.07 -13.43 2.24
N ASP A 361 -6.13 -12.24 2.83
CA ASP A 361 -4.97 -11.54 3.39
C ASP A 361 -4.42 -12.20 4.66
N ILE A 362 -5.18 -13.10 5.30
CA ILE A 362 -4.65 -13.90 6.40
C ILE A 362 -3.60 -14.90 5.91
N LEU A 363 -3.69 -15.32 4.64
CA LEU A 363 -2.85 -16.37 4.09
C LEU A 363 -1.43 -15.87 3.81
N ARG A 364 -0.45 -16.76 3.92
CA ARG A 364 0.90 -16.55 3.36
C ARG A 364 0.83 -16.48 1.83
N ASP A 365 1.72 -15.69 1.22
CA ASP A 365 1.65 -15.36 -0.22
C ASP A 365 1.63 -16.58 -1.14
N ASP A 366 2.39 -17.62 -0.81
CA ASP A 366 2.44 -18.84 -1.61
C ASP A 366 1.15 -19.67 -1.47
N LYS A 367 0.51 -19.68 -0.29
CA LYS A 367 -0.81 -20.32 -0.09
C LYS A 367 -1.94 -19.50 -0.69
N LYS A 368 -1.86 -18.18 -0.61
CA LYS A 368 -2.77 -17.27 -1.32
C LYS A 368 -2.70 -17.51 -2.83
N ARG A 369 -1.49 -17.63 -3.37
CA ARG A 369 -1.25 -17.92 -4.79
C ARG A 369 -1.74 -19.31 -5.20
N GLU A 370 -1.43 -20.34 -4.41
CA GLU A 370 -1.93 -21.70 -4.61
C GLU A 370 -3.46 -21.73 -4.68
N LEU A 371 -4.13 -21.05 -3.74
CA LEU A 371 -5.59 -20.92 -3.72
C LEU A 371 -6.11 -20.19 -4.97
N LEU A 372 -5.52 -19.06 -5.36
CA LEU A 372 -5.95 -18.31 -6.53
C LEU A 372 -5.76 -19.11 -7.83
N TYR A 373 -4.67 -19.89 -7.96
CA TYR A 373 -4.49 -20.79 -9.10
C TYR A 373 -5.50 -21.92 -9.11
N LEU A 374 -5.76 -22.53 -7.94
CA LEU A 374 -6.78 -23.56 -7.82
C LEU A 374 -8.15 -23.03 -8.23
N VAL A 375 -8.53 -21.84 -7.77
CA VAL A 375 -9.77 -21.18 -8.16
C VAL A 375 -9.82 -20.94 -9.67
N LEU A 376 -8.77 -20.35 -10.26
CA LEU A 376 -8.73 -20.11 -11.70
C LEU A 376 -8.90 -21.41 -12.50
N ARG A 377 -8.21 -22.48 -12.09
CA ARG A 377 -8.37 -23.80 -12.70
C ARG A 377 -9.79 -24.36 -12.54
N LYS A 378 -10.39 -24.23 -11.35
CA LYS A 378 -11.77 -24.67 -11.12
C LYS A 378 -12.78 -23.92 -11.98
N VAL A 379 -12.57 -22.63 -12.22
CA VAL A 379 -13.40 -21.86 -13.15
C VAL A 379 -13.25 -22.41 -14.58
N GLU A 380 -12.03 -22.75 -15.00
CA GLU A 380 -11.80 -23.39 -16.31
C GLU A 380 -12.51 -24.75 -16.43
N ASP A 381 -12.38 -25.61 -15.41
CA ASP A 381 -13.07 -26.90 -15.32
C ASP A 381 -14.60 -26.72 -15.41
N ALA A 382 -15.16 -25.76 -14.66
CA ALA A 382 -16.59 -25.47 -14.69
C ALA A 382 -17.07 -24.96 -16.06
N LEU A 383 -16.25 -24.21 -16.81
CA LEU A 383 -16.58 -23.83 -18.18
C LEU A 383 -16.60 -25.06 -19.11
N ALA A 384 -15.69 -26.02 -18.91
CA ALA A 384 -15.71 -27.28 -19.66
C ALA A 384 -16.98 -28.09 -19.34
N ASP A 385 -17.32 -28.24 -18.06
CA ASP A 385 -18.53 -28.94 -17.61
C ASP A 385 -19.81 -28.31 -18.19
N LEU A 386 -19.89 -26.97 -18.21
CA LEU A 386 -21.02 -26.25 -18.81
C LEU A 386 -21.12 -26.46 -20.33
N ARG A 387 -19.99 -26.60 -21.04
CA ARG A 387 -19.95 -26.93 -22.47
C ARG A 387 -20.43 -28.36 -22.71
N GLU A 388 -19.96 -29.31 -21.90
CA GLU A 388 -20.39 -30.72 -21.98
C GLU A 388 -21.88 -30.88 -21.69
N ALA A 389 -22.41 -30.12 -20.73
CA ALA A 389 -23.82 -30.07 -20.39
C ALA A 389 -24.70 -29.33 -21.41
N GLN A 390 -24.12 -28.75 -22.48
CA GLN A 390 -24.81 -28.03 -23.56
C GLN A 390 -25.75 -26.92 -23.04
N VAL A 391 -25.28 -26.15 -22.07
CA VAL A 391 -26.07 -25.03 -21.51
C VAL A 391 -26.31 -23.97 -22.59
N LEU A 392 -27.54 -23.45 -22.64
CA LEU A 392 -27.92 -22.39 -23.58
C LEU A 392 -27.67 -21.00 -22.98
N PRO A 393 -27.35 -19.97 -23.81
CA PRO A 393 -27.16 -18.58 -23.38
C PRO A 393 -28.18 -18.04 -22.37
N GLY A 394 -29.48 -18.25 -22.64
CA GLY A 394 -30.57 -17.74 -21.79
C GLY A 394 -30.68 -18.41 -20.40
N GLN A 395 -29.98 -19.52 -20.17
CA GLN A 395 -30.00 -20.26 -18.90
C GLN A 395 -28.91 -19.81 -17.92
N LEU A 396 -27.97 -18.96 -18.36
CA LEU A 396 -26.83 -18.56 -17.52
C LEU A 396 -27.24 -17.77 -16.29
N THR A 397 -28.26 -16.91 -16.40
CA THR A 397 -28.76 -16.12 -15.26
C THR A 397 -29.23 -17.02 -14.12
N GLU A 398 -30.03 -18.04 -14.43
CA GLU A 398 -30.58 -18.98 -13.45
C GLU A 398 -29.52 -19.95 -12.90
N LYS A 399 -28.58 -20.37 -13.74
CA LYS A 399 -27.55 -21.36 -13.35
C LYS A 399 -26.34 -20.73 -12.66
N SER A 400 -26.10 -19.43 -12.81
CA SER A 400 -24.90 -18.76 -12.29
C SER A 400 -24.70 -18.96 -10.78
N SER A 401 -25.75 -18.81 -9.97
CA SER A 401 -25.67 -19.00 -8.51
C SER A 401 -25.27 -20.43 -8.14
N LEU A 402 -25.83 -21.42 -8.82
CA LEU A 402 -25.47 -22.83 -8.63
C LEU A 402 -24.01 -23.11 -9.02
N VAL A 403 -23.57 -22.58 -10.18
CA VAL A 403 -22.19 -22.73 -10.65
C VAL A 403 -21.20 -22.14 -9.64
N LEU A 404 -21.49 -20.96 -9.07
CA LEU A 404 -20.64 -20.34 -8.05
C LEU A 404 -20.58 -21.16 -6.77
N HIS A 405 -21.71 -21.73 -6.35
CA HIS A 405 -21.79 -22.60 -5.18
C HIS A 405 -20.95 -23.87 -5.37
N ASP A 406 -21.11 -24.54 -6.52
CA ASP A 406 -20.37 -25.76 -6.86
C ASP A 406 -18.86 -25.48 -6.98
N LEU A 407 -18.48 -24.36 -7.60
CA LEU A 407 -17.10 -23.89 -7.68
C LEU A 407 -16.49 -23.70 -6.29
N TRP A 408 -17.20 -23.00 -5.40
CA TRP A 408 -16.75 -22.78 -4.04
C TRP A 408 -16.59 -24.10 -3.28
N GLN A 409 -17.59 -24.98 -3.32
CA GLN A 409 -17.54 -26.29 -2.65
C GLN A 409 -16.37 -27.15 -3.15
N ALA A 410 -16.17 -27.21 -4.47
CA ALA A 410 -15.07 -27.95 -5.09
C ALA A 410 -13.71 -27.36 -4.69
N THR A 411 -13.59 -26.03 -4.66
CA THR A 411 -12.35 -25.35 -4.25
C THR A 411 -12.03 -25.60 -2.78
N VAL A 412 -13.01 -25.49 -1.87
CA VAL A 412 -12.84 -25.80 -0.44
C VAL A 412 -12.36 -27.23 -0.26
N THR A 413 -12.98 -28.18 -0.98
CA THR A 413 -12.66 -29.61 -0.88
C THR A 413 -11.22 -29.90 -1.31
N ASP A 414 -10.77 -29.31 -2.42
CA ASP A 414 -9.44 -29.55 -2.97
C ASP A 414 -8.35 -28.79 -2.21
N PHE A 415 -8.63 -27.57 -1.75
CA PHE A 415 -7.64 -26.73 -1.06
C PHE A 415 -7.29 -27.26 0.33
N PHE A 416 -8.30 -27.67 1.11
CA PHE A 416 -8.07 -28.21 2.46
C PHE A 416 -7.83 -29.73 2.47
N GLY A 417 -8.24 -30.43 1.41
CA GLY A 417 -8.17 -31.87 1.31
C GLY A 417 -9.42 -32.55 1.89
N ARG A 418 -10.06 -33.40 1.07
CA ARG A 418 -11.35 -34.06 1.36
C ARG A 418 -11.44 -34.78 2.71
N TYR A 419 -10.35 -35.40 3.15
CA TYR A 419 -10.30 -36.21 4.37
C TYR A 419 -9.45 -35.58 5.47
N TYR A 420 -9.11 -34.30 5.34
CA TYR A 420 -8.27 -33.64 6.31
C TYR A 420 -9.03 -33.36 7.60
N THR A 421 -8.43 -33.73 8.73
CA THR A 421 -8.99 -33.56 10.07
C THR A 421 -8.08 -32.71 10.94
N LEU A 422 -8.67 -32.00 11.90
CA LEU A 422 -7.97 -31.19 12.87
C LEU A 422 -8.40 -31.55 14.28
N GLN A 423 -7.44 -31.54 15.20
CA GLN A 423 -7.72 -31.59 16.63
C GLN A 423 -8.13 -30.20 17.10
N VAL A 424 -9.40 -30.05 17.47
CA VAL A 424 -9.94 -28.83 18.08
C VAL A 424 -10.33 -29.20 19.51
N ASP A 425 -9.67 -28.58 20.49
CA ASP A 425 -9.72 -28.95 21.90
C ASP A 425 -9.29 -30.41 22.14
N THR A 426 -10.27 -31.32 22.28
CA THR A 426 -10.07 -32.76 22.52
C THR A 426 -10.76 -33.65 21.47
N LEU A 427 -11.37 -33.04 20.45
CA LEU A 427 -12.15 -33.73 19.43
C LEU A 427 -11.49 -33.59 18.06
N GLU A 428 -11.40 -34.70 17.36
CA GLU A 428 -11.02 -34.72 15.96
C GLU A 428 -12.21 -34.27 15.10
N GLN A 429 -12.05 -33.15 14.39
CA GLN A 429 -13.09 -32.57 13.55
C GLN A 429 -12.67 -32.61 12.08
N PRO A 430 -13.55 -33.05 11.17
CA PRO A 430 -13.26 -33.03 9.74
C PRO A 430 -13.38 -31.61 9.21
N VAL A 431 -12.33 -31.11 8.56
CA VAL A 431 -12.26 -29.69 8.16
C VAL A 431 -13.31 -29.36 7.11
N VAL A 432 -13.28 -30.06 5.97
CA VAL A 432 -14.15 -29.76 4.82
C VAL A 432 -15.64 -29.80 5.20
N PRO A 433 -16.19 -30.87 5.82
CA PRO A 433 -17.59 -30.90 6.22
C PRO A 433 -17.98 -29.74 7.13
N THR A 434 -17.14 -29.36 8.09
CA THR A 434 -17.40 -28.21 8.97
C THR A 434 -17.43 -26.90 8.19
N LEU A 435 -16.48 -26.66 7.29
CA LEU A 435 -16.46 -25.45 6.47
C LEU A 435 -17.68 -25.35 5.55
N LEU A 436 -18.13 -26.48 4.98
CA LEU A 436 -19.29 -26.51 4.10
C LEU A 436 -20.61 -26.18 4.82
N THR A 437 -20.67 -26.27 6.16
CA THR A 437 -21.85 -25.81 6.92
C THR A 437 -22.10 -24.30 6.81
N GLU A 438 -21.06 -23.50 6.51
CA GLU A 438 -21.15 -22.04 6.33
C GLU A 438 -21.63 -21.63 4.94
N ALA A 439 -22.02 -22.58 4.08
CA ALA A 439 -22.46 -22.27 2.72
C ALA A 439 -23.53 -21.17 2.64
N PRO A 440 -24.57 -21.11 3.49
CA PRO A 440 -25.55 -20.02 3.44
C PRO A 440 -24.96 -18.65 3.76
N VAL A 441 -23.97 -18.59 4.66
CA VAL A 441 -23.29 -17.35 5.05
C VAL A 441 -22.42 -16.87 3.90
N VAL A 442 -21.63 -17.76 3.31
CA VAL A 442 -20.77 -17.46 2.15
C VAL A 442 -21.59 -17.04 0.94
N GLN A 443 -22.71 -17.73 0.69
CA GLN A 443 -23.61 -17.43 -0.42
C GLN A 443 -24.11 -16.00 -0.34
N ALA A 444 -24.73 -15.61 0.79
CA ALA A 444 -25.32 -14.30 0.96
C ALA A 444 -24.29 -13.16 1.11
N ALA A 445 -23.14 -13.43 1.73
CA ALA A 445 -22.14 -12.42 2.04
C ALA A 445 -21.20 -12.13 0.87
N ILE A 446 -20.90 -13.13 0.03
CA ILE A 446 -19.87 -13.05 -1.01
C ILE A 446 -20.41 -13.46 -2.38
N LEU A 447 -20.95 -14.67 -2.54
CA LEU A 447 -21.25 -15.21 -3.87
C LEU A 447 -22.40 -14.49 -4.58
N ASP A 448 -23.50 -14.22 -3.88
CA ASP A 448 -24.66 -13.50 -4.44
C ASP A 448 -24.34 -12.04 -4.76
N ARG A 449 -23.24 -11.49 -4.21
CA ARG A 449 -22.79 -10.12 -4.45
C ARG A 449 -21.86 -10.00 -5.66
N LEU A 450 -21.46 -11.12 -6.28
CA LEU A 450 -20.60 -11.11 -7.45
C LEU A 450 -21.35 -10.50 -8.64
N PRO A 451 -20.90 -9.35 -9.16
CA PRO A 451 -21.61 -8.67 -10.22
C PRO A 451 -21.34 -9.31 -11.58
N LEU A 452 -22.34 -9.30 -12.45
CA LEU A 452 -22.20 -9.56 -13.89
C LEU A 452 -21.63 -10.95 -14.25
N VAL A 453 -21.79 -11.95 -13.37
CA VAL A 453 -21.34 -13.33 -13.62
C VAL A 453 -21.97 -13.93 -14.89
N PRO A 454 -23.28 -13.79 -15.16
CA PRO A 454 -23.86 -14.30 -16.42
C PRO A 454 -23.22 -13.66 -17.66
N MET A 455 -22.87 -12.37 -17.61
CA MET A 455 -22.19 -11.67 -18.71
C MET A 455 -20.78 -12.22 -18.93
N LEU A 456 -20.04 -12.48 -17.86
CA LEU A 456 -18.72 -13.12 -17.93
C LEU A 456 -18.82 -14.53 -18.55
N LEU A 457 -19.74 -15.36 -18.06
CA LEU A 457 -19.93 -16.72 -18.56
C LEU A 457 -20.38 -16.72 -20.02
N GLY A 458 -21.30 -15.85 -20.41
CA GLY A 458 -21.78 -15.75 -21.80
C GLY A 458 -20.66 -15.35 -22.76
N HIS A 459 -19.79 -14.43 -22.33
CA HIS A 459 -18.62 -14.05 -23.12
C HIS A 459 -17.62 -15.20 -23.28
N LEU A 460 -17.32 -15.94 -22.21
CA LEU A 460 -16.32 -17.03 -22.21
C LEU A 460 -16.81 -18.35 -22.82
N LEU A 461 -18.12 -18.62 -22.77
CA LEU A 461 -18.72 -19.85 -23.32
C LEU A 461 -19.16 -19.66 -24.77
N PHE A 462 -19.78 -18.52 -25.08
CA PHE A 462 -20.52 -18.34 -26.33
C PHE A 462 -19.96 -17.22 -27.23
N ASN A 463 -18.85 -16.58 -26.84
CA ASN A 463 -18.32 -15.39 -27.52
C ASN A 463 -19.39 -14.29 -27.65
N GLU A 464 -20.18 -14.08 -26.59
CA GLU A 464 -21.16 -12.99 -26.56
C GLU A 464 -20.49 -11.62 -26.55
N SER A 465 -21.21 -10.64 -27.11
CA SER A 465 -20.77 -9.23 -27.09
C SER A 465 -20.80 -8.68 -25.67
N MET A 466 -19.86 -7.79 -25.36
CA MET A 466 -19.65 -7.25 -24.02
C MET A 466 -20.06 -5.79 -23.92
N ALA A 467 -20.82 -5.45 -22.88
CA ALA A 467 -21.17 -4.08 -22.57
C ALA A 467 -20.05 -3.41 -21.77
N VAL A 468 -19.49 -2.32 -22.33
CA VAL A 468 -18.47 -1.49 -21.69
C VAL A 468 -18.95 -0.04 -21.76
N ASP A 469 -19.21 0.55 -20.59
CA ASP A 469 -19.62 1.95 -20.43
C ASP A 469 -20.80 2.35 -21.36
N SER A 470 -21.85 1.51 -21.35
CA SER A 470 -23.06 1.61 -22.19
C SER A 470 -22.88 1.37 -23.69
N SER A 471 -21.68 1.00 -24.14
CA SER A 471 -21.41 0.61 -25.53
C SER A 471 -21.25 -0.90 -25.66
N LEU A 472 -21.81 -1.49 -26.72
CA LEU A 472 -21.71 -2.93 -26.97
C LEU A 472 -20.55 -3.21 -27.92
N TYR A 473 -19.58 -4.01 -27.47
CA TYR A 473 -18.40 -4.41 -28.23
C TYR A 473 -18.49 -5.88 -28.64
N GLN A 474 -18.01 -6.19 -29.85
CA GLN A 474 -17.89 -7.58 -30.30
C GLN A 474 -16.93 -8.36 -29.41
N ALA A 475 -17.12 -9.68 -29.29
CA ALA A 475 -16.39 -10.48 -28.32
C ALA A 475 -14.85 -10.40 -28.45
N ALA A 476 -14.34 -10.42 -29.68
CA ALA A 476 -12.91 -10.34 -29.94
C ALA A 476 -12.31 -8.92 -29.80
N ALA A 477 -13.13 -7.90 -29.54
CA ALA A 477 -12.65 -6.53 -29.38
C ALA A 477 -11.78 -6.41 -28.12
N PRO A 478 -10.69 -5.60 -28.15
CA PRO A 478 -9.79 -5.47 -27.01
C PRO A 478 -10.52 -4.97 -25.75
N GLU A 479 -11.51 -4.10 -25.89
CA GLU A 479 -12.33 -3.58 -24.79
C GLU A 479 -13.19 -4.68 -24.15
N ALA A 480 -13.78 -5.54 -24.98
CA ALA A 480 -14.58 -6.69 -24.52
C ALA A 480 -13.70 -7.68 -23.74
N MET A 481 -12.54 -8.03 -24.29
CA MET A 481 -11.58 -8.92 -23.63
C MET A 481 -11.06 -8.33 -22.32
N ALA A 482 -10.77 -7.03 -22.28
CA ALA A 482 -10.31 -6.36 -21.07
C ALA A 482 -11.39 -6.38 -19.97
N ARG A 483 -12.65 -6.11 -20.32
CA ARG A 483 -13.76 -6.22 -19.36
C ARG A 483 -13.94 -7.65 -18.86
N SER A 484 -13.78 -8.65 -19.73
CA SER A 484 -13.90 -10.07 -19.34
C SER A 484 -12.81 -10.46 -18.37
N GLN A 485 -11.59 -10.00 -18.66
CA GLN A 485 -10.44 -10.17 -17.79
C GLN A 485 -10.69 -9.56 -16.41
N GLU A 486 -11.15 -8.31 -16.32
CA GLU A 486 -11.44 -7.65 -15.03
C GLU A 486 -12.49 -8.40 -14.20
N LEU A 487 -13.56 -8.89 -14.84
CA LEU A 487 -14.58 -9.68 -14.17
C LEU A 487 -14.04 -11.04 -13.71
N LEU A 488 -13.19 -11.70 -14.51
CA LEU A 488 -12.55 -12.96 -14.12
C LEU A 488 -11.56 -12.76 -12.97
N GLU A 489 -10.75 -11.70 -12.99
CA GLU A 489 -9.84 -11.36 -11.88
C GLU A 489 -10.64 -11.15 -10.59
N HIS A 490 -11.74 -10.40 -10.65
CA HIS A 490 -12.60 -10.17 -9.50
C HIS A 490 -13.23 -11.46 -8.97
N LEU A 491 -13.76 -12.30 -9.87
CA LEU A 491 -14.35 -13.59 -9.53
C LEU A 491 -13.35 -14.48 -8.80
N VAL A 492 -12.12 -14.59 -9.32
CA VAL A 492 -11.07 -15.43 -8.74
C VAL A 492 -10.70 -14.95 -7.33
N ILE A 493 -10.51 -13.64 -7.16
CA ILE A 493 -10.18 -13.05 -5.84
C ILE A 493 -11.30 -13.30 -4.82
N GLN A 494 -12.55 -13.11 -5.23
CA GLN A 494 -13.69 -13.26 -4.33
C GLN A 494 -14.02 -14.71 -4.00
N LEU A 495 -13.86 -15.65 -4.93
CA LEU A 495 -13.97 -17.08 -4.64
C LEU A 495 -12.86 -17.53 -3.66
N ALA A 496 -11.65 -17.01 -3.79
CA ALA A 496 -10.60 -17.26 -2.81
C ALA A 496 -10.97 -16.70 -1.42
N ASN A 497 -11.55 -15.49 -1.35
CA ASN A 497 -12.07 -14.95 -0.10
C ASN A 497 -13.21 -15.80 0.48
N ALA A 498 -14.10 -16.31 -0.38
CA ALA A 498 -15.20 -17.21 0.01
C ALA A 498 -14.70 -18.54 0.59
N VAL A 499 -13.57 -19.08 0.10
CA VAL A 499 -12.95 -20.29 0.66
C VAL A 499 -12.37 -20.02 2.06
N VAL A 500 -11.80 -18.84 2.28
CA VAL A 500 -11.14 -18.48 3.55
C VAL A 500 -12.15 -18.02 4.62
N GLN A 501 -13.30 -17.47 4.23
CA GLN A 501 -14.29 -16.95 5.18
C GLN A 501 -14.75 -18.01 6.22
N PRO A 502 -15.14 -19.25 5.84
CA PRO A 502 -15.51 -20.29 6.78
C PRO A 502 -14.35 -20.71 7.69
N LEU A 503 -13.12 -20.71 7.16
CA LEU A 503 -11.92 -21.03 7.93
C LEU A 503 -11.74 -20.04 9.09
N LEU A 504 -11.99 -18.75 8.84
CA LEU A 504 -11.94 -17.70 9.87
C LEU A 504 -13.05 -17.82 10.92
N ASN A 505 -14.17 -18.46 10.58
CA ASN A 505 -15.27 -18.68 11.52
C ASN A 505 -14.99 -19.86 12.46
N HIS A 506 -14.45 -20.96 11.92
CA HIS A 506 -14.36 -22.25 12.63
C HIS A 506 -12.96 -22.60 13.13
N PHE A 507 -11.91 -22.28 12.37
CA PHE A 507 -10.55 -22.76 12.65
C PHE A 507 -9.49 -21.65 12.71
N ALA A 508 -9.90 -20.40 12.92
CA ALA A 508 -9.00 -19.25 13.01
C ALA A 508 -7.90 -19.45 14.05
N ASP A 509 -8.21 -19.98 15.24
CA ASP A 509 -7.24 -20.11 16.32
C ASP A 509 -6.45 -21.42 16.34
N VAL A 510 -6.72 -22.34 15.40
CA VAL A 510 -6.06 -23.65 15.38
C VAL A 510 -4.59 -23.52 15.01
N GLU A 511 -3.70 -23.98 15.90
CA GLU A 511 -2.24 -23.83 15.74
C GLU A 511 -1.69 -24.45 14.45
N LEU A 512 -2.26 -25.56 13.98
CA LEU A 512 -1.84 -26.17 12.73
C LEU A 512 -2.22 -25.30 11.51
N MET A 513 -3.37 -24.63 11.55
CA MET A 513 -3.79 -23.66 10.52
C MET A 513 -2.89 -22.43 10.54
N LYS A 514 -2.63 -21.87 11.73
CA LYS A 514 -1.71 -20.73 11.89
C LYS A 514 -0.33 -20.99 11.30
N LYS A 515 0.23 -22.18 11.56
CA LYS A 515 1.57 -22.57 11.07
C LYS A 515 1.61 -22.83 9.57
N ASN A 516 0.58 -23.46 9.02
CA ASN A 516 0.60 -23.93 7.63
C ASN A 516 0.05 -22.90 6.65
N LEU A 517 -0.93 -22.09 7.04
CA LEU A 517 -1.68 -21.23 6.14
C LEU A 517 -1.41 -19.74 6.37
N TYR A 518 -1.18 -19.29 7.61
CA TYR A 518 -1.24 -17.85 7.90
C TYR A 518 0.10 -17.13 7.73
N HIS A 519 0.02 -15.86 7.37
CA HIS A 519 1.18 -14.99 7.29
C HIS A 519 1.73 -14.74 8.70
N ARG A 520 3.07 -14.69 8.86
CA ARG A 520 3.75 -14.47 10.16
C ARG A 520 3.27 -13.23 10.95
N ARG A 521 2.69 -12.23 10.26
CA ARG A 521 2.19 -10.99 10.87
C ARG A 521 0.80 -11.15 11.50
N LEU A 522 0.10 -12.24 11.21
CA LEU A 522 -1.27 -12.53 11.63
C LEU A 522 -1.37 -13.91 12.30
N ILE A 523 -0.36 -14.28 13.12
CA ILE A 523 -0.33 -15.56 13.84
C ILE A 523 -0.89 -15.43 15.26
N THR A 524 -0.69 -14.29 15.91
CA THR A 524 -1.13 -14.13 17.30
C THR A 524 -2.65 -14.06 17.35
N SER A 525 -3.28 -14.66 18.37
CA SER A 525 -4.75 -14.57 18.51
C SER A 525 -5.24 -13.13 18.57
N ARG A 526 -4.44 -12.19 19.10
CA ARG A 526 -4.79 -10.76 19.06
C ARG A 526 -4.85 -10.20 17.65
N ASP A 527 -3.88 -10.55 16.81
CA ASP A 527 -3.83 -10.05 15.43
C ASP A 527 -4.94 -10.68 14.58
N ILE A 528 -5.23 -11.96 14.78
CA ILE A 528 -6.34 -12.68 14.15
C ILE A 528 -7.68 -12.03 14.55
N GLU A 529 -7.88 -11.73 15.83
CA GLU A 529 -9.10 -11.07 16.29
C GLU A 529 -9.23 -9.65 15.77
N ARG A 530 -8.13 -8.91 15.68
CA ARG A 530 -8.14 -7.59 15.05
C ARG A 530 -8.53 -7.69 13.58
N PHE A 531 -7.94 -8.63 12.85
CA PHE A 531 -8.24 -8.88 11.45
C PHE A 531 -9.71 -9.27 11.23
N ARG A 532 -10.24 -10.20 12.03
CA ARG A 532 -11.67 -10.58 11.99
C ARG A 532 -12.61 -9.42 12.33
N ASN A 533 -12.21 -8.54 13.25
CA ASN A 533 -12.96 -7.32 13.56
C ASN A 533 -12.93 -6.33 12.40
N ASP A 534 -11.79 -6.16 11.73
CA ASP A 534 -11.66 -5.30 10.55
C ASP A 534 -12.53 -5.82 9.39
N LEU A 535 -12.56 -7.14 9.16
CA LEU A 535 -13.47 -7.78 8.20
C LEU A 535 -14.95 -7.60 8.60
N SER A 536 -15.28 -7.80 9.87
CA SER A 536 -16.63 -7.58 10.39
C SER A 536 -17.09 -6.14 10.18
N TRP A 537 -16.19 -5.18 10.35
CA TRP A 537 -16.45 -3.77 10.04
C TRP A 537 -16.69 -3.56 8.56
N ARG A 538 -15.87 -4.16 7.68
CA ARG A 538 -16.06 -4.11 6.22
C ARG A 538 -17.47 -4.58 5.83
N TYR A 539 -17.90 -5.77 6.28
CA TYR A 539 -19.24 -6.30 5.95
C TYR A 539 -20.37 -5.35 6.35
N ARG A 540 -20.28 -4.75 7.54
CA ARG A 540 -21.26 -3.77 8.03
C ARG A 540 -21.25 -2.49 7.20
N TRP A 541 -20.08 -1.96 6.89
CA TRP A 541 -19.93 -0.72 6.13
C TRP A 541 -20.37 -0.87 4.69
N ASP A 542 -20.04 -2.00 4.05
CA ASP A 542 -20.51 -2.29 2.70
C ASP A 542 -22.03 -2.46 2.68
N GLY A 543 -22.60 -3.23 3.60
CA GLY A 543 -24.05 -3.44 3.66
C GLY A 543 -24.86 -2.17 3.97
N LEU A 544 -24.32 -1.24 4.75
CA LEU A 544 -25.07 -0.05 5.19
C LEU A 544 -24.80 1.20 4.35
N ILE A 545 -23.56 1.38 3.86
CA ILE A 545 -23.11 2.65 3.29
C ILE A 545 -22.53 2.47 1.90
N ASN A 546 -21.49 1.66 1.75
CA ASN A 546 -20.72 1.68 0.51
C ASN A 546 -21.48 1.03 -0.65
N GLU A 547 -22.22 -0.06 -0.42
CA GLU A 547 -22.99 -0.72 -1.48
C GLU A 547 -24.22 0.09 -1.92
N PRO A 548 -25.05 0.63 -1.00
CA PRO A 548 -26.12 1.57 -1.39
C PRO A 548 -25.60 2.77 -2.19
N ARG A 549 -24.43 3.30 -1.79
CA ARG A 549 -23.77 4.38 -2.51
C ARG A 549 -23.32 3.95 -3.90
N ALA A 550 -22.70 2.78 -4.03
CA ALA A 550 -22.26 2.24 -5.32
C ALA A 550 -23.44 1.96 -6.27
N ILE A 551 -24.56 1.45 -5.74
CA ILE A 551 -25.82 1.28 -6.47
C ILE A 551 -26.33 2.63 -6.98
N PHE A 552 -26.38 3.65 -6.12
CA PHE A 552 -26.80 5.01 -6.50
C PHE A 552 -25.87 5.64 -7.56
N GLU A 553 -24.56 5.47 -7.43
CA GLU A 553 -23.56 5.95 -8.38
C GLU A 553 -23.48 5.08 -9.65
N SER A 554 -24.28 4.00 -9.77
CA SER A 554 -24.30 3.03 -10.88
C SER A 554 -22.92 2.42 -11.17
N GLN A 555 -22.25 2.00 -10.11
CA GLN A 555 -20.90 1.44 -10.17
C GLN A 555 -20.81 0.09 -9.46
N HIS A 556 -19.96 -0.78 -9.98
CA HIS A 556 -19.46 -1.95 -9.27
C HIS A 556 -17.99 -1.74 -8.90
N ARG A 557 -17.63 -2.12 -7.67
CA ARG A 557 -16.25 -2.13 -7.19
C ARG A 557 -15.68 -3.51 -7.44
N LEU A 558 -14.73 -3.60 -8.36
CA LEU A 558 -14.04 -4.84 -8.70
C LEU A 558 -12.64 -4.84 -8.09
N PHE A 559 -12.19 -6.01 -7.66
CA PHE A 559 -10.79 -6.26 -7.30
C PHE A 559 -10.07 -6.82 -8.52
N GLY A 560 -8.86 -6.36 -8.77
CA GLY A 560 -8.02 -6.81 -9.88
C GLY A 560 -6.56 -6.90 -9.47
N PHE A 561 -5.80 -7.64 -10.28
CA PHE A 561 -4.36 -7.78 -10.10
C PHE A 561 -3.62 -6.67 -10.84
N THR A 562 -2.75 -5.98 -10.10
CA THR A 562 -1.91 -4.89 -10.61
C THR A 562 -0.44 -5.17 -10.29
N GLU A 563 0.47 -4.39 -10.89
CA GLU A 563 1.91 -4.49 -10.59
C GLU A 563 2.25 -4.25 -9.11
N ARG A 564 1.39 -3.53 -8.38
CA ARG A 564 1.59 -3.19 -6.97
C ARG A 564 0.90 -4.17 -6.01
N GLY A 565 0.18 -5.16 -6.52
CA GLY A 565 -0.66 -6.05 -5.71
C GLY A 565 -2.13 -6.05 -6.15
N ILE A 566 -2.99 -6.51 -5.25
CA ILE A 566 -4.45 -6.47 -5.43
C ILE A 566 -4.94 -5.05 -5.17
N GLN A 567 -5.66 -4.48 -6.13
CA GLN A 567 -6.29 -3.16 -6.02
C GLN A 567 -7.76 -3.24 -6.37
N HIS A 568 -8.53 -2.22 -5.97
CA HIS A 568 -9.91 -2.09 -6.40
C HIS A 568 -10.01 -1.02 -7.50
N GLN A 569 -10.92 -1.24 -8.44
CA GLN A 569 -11.32 -0.30 -9.49
C GLN A 569 -12.84 -0.27 -9.59
N THR A 570 -13.38 0.81 -10.15
CA THR A 570 -14.83 0.91 -10.39
C THR A 570 -15.16 0.74 -11.86
N ILE A 571 -16.27 0.06 -12.13
CA ILE A 571 -16.83 -0.09 -13.47
C ILE A 571 -18.26 0.44 -13.46
N TYR A 572 -18.67 1.06 -14.56
CA TYR A 572 -20.04 1.53 -14.70
C TYR A 572 -20.96 0.40 -15.17
N ALA A 573 -22.11 0.24 -14.50
CA ALA A 573 -23.20 -0.62 -14.95
C ALA A 573 -24.55 -0.03 -14.50
N PRO A 574 -25.61 -0.11 -15.31
CA PRO A 574 -26.94 0.33 -14.88
C PRO A 574 -27.48 -0.56 -13.73
N ARG A 575 -27.77 0.04 -12.57
CA ARG A 575 -28.23 -0.66 -11.35
C ARG A 575 -29.58 -0.17 -10.82
N ARG A 576 -30.52 0.12 -11.74
CA ARG A 576 -31.84 0.70 -11.38
C ARG A 576 -32.70 -0.25 -10.53
N GLU A 577 -32.77 -1.52 -10.91
CA GLU A 577 -33.58 -2.51 -10.20
C GLU A 577 -33.10 -2.68 -8.74
N GLU A 578 -31.79 -2.72 -8.54
CA GLU A 578 -31.19 -2.79 -7.20
C GLU A 578 -31.47 -1.53 -6.37
N LEU A 579 -31.44 -0.35 -7.00
CA LEU A 579 -31.74 0.92 -6.34
C LEU A 579 -33.18 0.97 -5.81
N GLU A 580 -34.14 0.41 -6.57
CA GLU A 580 -35.55 0.34 -6.18
C GLU A 580 -35.79 -0.63 -5.03
N GLN A 581 -34.95 -1.66 -4.89
CA GLN A 581 -35.02 -2.64 -3.81
C GLN A 581 -34.43 -2.14 -2.49
N LEU A 582 -33.66 -1.04 -2.49
CA LEU A 582 -33.07 -0.49 -1.26
C LEU A 582 -34.15 -0.01 -0.28
N SER A 583 -34.02 -0.41 0.98
CA SER A 583 -34.96 -0.06 2.05
C SER A 583 -34.27 0.40 3.33
N GLY A 584 -35.03 1.03 4.23
CA GLY A 584 -34.55 1.47 5.54
C GLY A 584 -33.33 2.39 5.49
N LEU A 585 -32.29 2.03 6.24
CA LEU A 585 -31.05 2.82 6.35
C LEU A 585 -30.29 2.92 5.02
N GLN A 586 -30.34 1.89 4.18
CA GLN A 586 -29.65 1.90 2.88
C GLN A 586 -30.24 2.98 1.96
N ARG A 587 -31.57 3.09 1.92
CA ARG A 587 -32.26 4.17 1.20
C ARG A 587 -32.02 5.54 1.82
N ALA A 588 -31.88 5.63 3.14
CA ALA A 588 -31.52 6.90 3.79
C ALA A 588 -30.12 7.37 3.38
N VAL A 589 -29.16 6.45 3.18
CA VAL A 589 -27.83 6.78 2.68
C VAL A 589 -27.88 7.34 1.26
N THR A 590 -28.63 6.71 0.35
CA THR A 590 -28.75 7.22 -1.02
C THR A 590 -29.39 8.61 -1.06
N LEU A 591 -30.46 8.83 -0.28
CA LEU A 591 -31.08 10.15 -0.11
C LEU A 591 -30.11 11.18 0.49
N ALA A 592 -29.24 10.79 1.41
CA ALA A 592 -28.24 11.69 1.99
C ALA A 592 -27.17 12.09 0.96
N VAL A 593 -26.76 11.16 0.09
CA VAL A 593 -25.85 11.47 -1.03
C VAL A 593 -26.53 12.43 -2.01
N GLU A 594 -27.78 12.18 -2.39
CA GLU A 594 -28.57 13.06 -3.25
C GLU A 594 -28.74 14.46 -2.64
N ALA A 595 -29.10 14.53 -1.35
CA ALA A 595 -29.24 15.80 -0.63
C ALA A 595 -27.92 16.57 -0.54
N ARG A 596 -26.80 15.87 -0.32
CA ARG A 596 -25.46 16.48 -0.34
C ARG A 596 -25.19 17.14 -1.69
N ASP A 597 -25.46 16.46 -2.79
CA ASP A 597 -25.18 16.97 -4.14
C ASP A 597 -26.11 18.13 -4.51
N ALA A 598 -27.35 18.13 -4.00
CA ALA A 598 -28.28 19.25 -4.13
C ALA A 598 -27.85 20.49 -3.31
N ILE A 599 -27.23 20.29 -2.13
CA ILE A 599 -26.86 21.37 -1.21
C ILE A 599 -25.45 21.93 -1.50
N ALA A 600 -24.51 21.11 -1.97
CA ALA A 600 -23.11 21.47 -2.16
C ALA A 600 -22.86 22.72 -3.03
N PRO A 601 -23.60 22.98 -4.13
CA PRO A 601 -23.43 24.21 -4.92
C PRO A 601 -23.85 25.47 -4.14
N ARG A 602 -24.95 25.38 -3.38
CA ARG A 602 -25.48 26.50 -2.58
C ARG A 602 -24.56 26.83 -1.42
N PHE A 603 -24.03 25.82 -0.74
CA PHE A 603 -23.07 26.01 0.35
C PHE A 603 -21.76 26.64 -0.14
N ARG A 604 -21.19 26.17 -1.27
CA ARG A 604 -19.99 26.80 -1.86
C ARG A 604 -20.21 28.27 -2.22
N SER A 605 -21.40 28.61 -2.72
CA SER A 605 -21.76 29.99 -3.05
C SER A 605 -21.89 30.88 -1.81
N ALA A 606 -22.43 30.34 -0.71
CA ALA A 606 -22.49 31.07 0.56
C ALA A 606 -21.10 31.32 1.17
N VAL A 607 -20.22 30.30 1.13
CA VAL A 607 -18.85 30.42 1.63
C VAL A 607 -18.02 31.38 0.78
N SER A 608 -18.18 31.38 -0.55
CA SER A 608 -17.46 32.32 -1.43
C SER A 608 -17.91 33.76 -1.23
N LEU A 609 -19.19 34.01 -0.93
CA LEU A 609 -19.71 35.33 -0.57
C LEU A 609 -19.13 35.84 0.76
N VAL A 610 -19.03 34.97 1.77
CA VAL A 610 -18.39 35.32 3.04
C VAL A 610 -16.89 35.55 2.86
N GLY A 611 -16.22 34.70 2.06
CA GLY A 611 -14.81 34.82 1.74
C GLY A 611 -14.48 36.12 1.00
N SER A 612 -15.27 36.49 -0.01
CA SER A 612 -15.11 37.76 -0.72
C SER A 612 -15.39 38.96 0.19
N GLY A 613 -16.38 38.86 1.09
CA GLY A 613 -16.64 39.87 2.12
C GLY A 613 -15.46 40.06 3.07
N ILE A 614 -14.83 38.98 3.53
CA ILE A 614 -13.64 39.03 4.39
C ILE A 614 -12.45 39.65 3.65
N VAL A 615 -12.21 39.24 2.40
CA VAL A 615 -11.13 39.80 1.56
C VAL A 615 -11.35 41.29 1.33
N TYR A 616 -12.58 41.72 1.04
CA TYR A 616 -12.91 43.13 0.89
C TYR A 616 -12.63 43.92 2.18
N VAL A 617 -13.05 43.42 3.34
CA VAL A 617 -12.76 44.07 4.64
C VAL A 617 -11.25 44.15 4.89
N LEU A 618 -10.49 43.10 4.60
CA LEU A 618 -9.05 43.08 4.86
C LEU A 618 -8.28 44.02 3.93
N THR A 619 -8.60 43.99 2.65
CA THR A 619 -7.83 44.68 1.61
C THR A 619 -8.26 46.14 1.46
N ASP A 620 -9.57 46.37 1.47
CA ASP A 620 -10.16 47.65 1.07
C ASP A 620 -10.46 48.54 2.28
N VAL A 621 -10.97 47.97 3.36
CA VAL A 621 -11.30 48.72 4.59
C VAL A 621 -10.06 48.88 5.47
N ILE A 622 -9.39 47.78 5.81
CA ILE A 622 -8.21 47.80 6.71
C ILE A 622 -6.97 48.29 5.96
N GLY A 623 -6.70 47.77 4.76
CA GLY A 623 -5.54 48.15 3.95
C GLY A 623 -5.50 49.64 3.61
N ARG A 624 -6.62 50.23 3.18
CA ARG A 624 -6.68 51.70 2.96
C ARG A 624 -6.62 52.49 4.26
N GLY A 625 -7.21 51.98 5.35
CA GLY A 625 -7.12 52.62 6.68
C GLY A 625 -5.67 52.79 7.14
N ILE A 626 -4.87 51.73 7.05
CA ILE A 626 -3.43 51.76 7.39
C ILE A 626 -2.66 52.67 6.43
N GLY A 627 -2.95 52.62 5.13
CA GLY A 627 -2.30 53.47 4.14
C GLY A 627 -2.54 54.97 4.35
N LEU A 628 -3.72 55.36 4.84
CA LEU A 628 -4.05 56.74 5.17
C LEU A 628 -3.34 57.21 6.45
N ILE A 629 -3.27 56.35 7.48
CA ILE A 629 -2.52 56.65 8.71
C ILE A 629 -1.03 56.79 8.40
N GLY A 630 -0.46 55.89 7.59
CA GLY A 630 0.93 55.96 7.13
C GLY A 630 1.24 57.25 6.37
N ARG A 631 0.34 57.70 5.47
CA ARG A 631 0.49 59.00 4.79
C ARG A 631 0.36 60.20 5.73
N GLY A 632 -0.47 60.11 6.77
CA GLY A 632 -0.58 61.14 7.80
C GLY A 632 0.72 61.32 8.57
N ILE A 633 1.36 60.21 8.95
CA ILE A 633 2.64 60.21 9.68
C ILE A 633 3.78 60.71 8.78
N LEU A 634 3.85 60.26 7.51
CA LEU A 634 4.84 60.74 6.54
C LEU A 634 4.75 62.24 6.26
N ARG A 635 3.54 62.82 6.25
CA ARG A 635 3.36 64.27 6.14
C ARG A 635 3.73 65.02 7.41
N GLY A 636 3.60 64.40 8.58
CA GLY A 636 4.04 64.98 9.86
C GLY A 636 5.55 64.97 10.07
N VAL A 637 6.26 63.99 9.52
CA VAL A 637 7.73 63.86 9.66
C VAL A 637 8.48 64.66 8.59
N GLY A 638 7.88 64.92 7.43
CA GLY A 638 8.51 65.63 6.30
C GLY A 638 8.79 67.13 6.51
N GLY A 639 8.39 67.73 7.63
CA GLY A 639 8.63 69.14 7.93
C GLY A 639 9.95 69.46 8.63
N ALA A 640 10.65 68.47 9.19
CA ALA A 640 11.76 68.73 10.11
C ALA A 640 13.17 68.66 9.47
N TRP A 641 13.31 68.25 8.20
CA TRP A 641 14.62 68.03 7.59
C TRP A 641 14.67 68.56 6.14
N ARG A 642 14.85 69.88 5.99
CA ARG A 642 15.37 70.48 4.75
C ARG A 642 16.30 71.66 5.09
N ASP A 643 17.60 71.38 5.13
CA ASP A 643 18.65 72.38 4.96
C ASP A 643 19.13 72.31 3.50
N PRO A 644 19.14 73.42 2.72
CA PRO A 644 19.40 73.37 1.28
C PRO A 644 20.77 73.95 0.95
N ARG A 645 21.74 73.11 0.55
CA ARG A 645 22.92 73.61 -0.20
C ARG A 645 23.34 72.67 -1.31
N TYR A 646 23.52 73.31 -2.47
CA TYR A 646 24.36 72.96 -3.61
C TYR A 646 23.66 72.46 -4.88
N ARG A 647 23.26 73.43 -5.71
CA ARG A 647 23.05 73.30 -7.15
C ARG A 647 23.45 74.63 -7.79
N ARG A 648 24.52 74.65 -8.57
CA ARG A 648 24.62 75.54 -9.74
C ARG A 648 25.60 74.97 -10.75
N ASP A 649 25.02 74.70 -11.91
CA ASP A 649 25.59 74.15 -13.11
C ASP A 649 26.59 75.10 -13.76
N ALA A 650 27.64 74.53 -14.34
CA ALA A 650 28.48 75.17 -15.34
C ALA A 650 27.84 74.94 -16.72
N GLN A 651 27.35 76.01 -17.32
CA GLN A 651 26.97 76.07 -18.73
C GLN A 651 27.39 77.43 -19.25
N GLU A 652 28.42 77.45 -20.09
CA GLU A 652 28.52 78.24 -21.33
C GLU A 652 29.97 78.30 -21.81
N SER A 653 30.23 77.61 -22.92
CA SER A 653 31.36 77.85 -23.79
C SER A 653 30.89 78.82 -24.88
N ASN A 654 31.41 80.04 -24.87
CA ASN A 654 31.59 80.87 -26.06
C ASN A 654 32.34 82.14 -25.68
N LEU A 655 33.62 82.21 -26.04
CA LEU A 655 34.17 83.21 -26.95
C LEU A 655 35.70 83.03 -27.04
N ARG A 656 36.19 83.37 -28.23
CA ARG A 656 37.50 83.05 -28.82
C ARG A 656 38.66 83.84 -28.23
N ASP A 657 39.84 83.31 -28.57
CA ASP A 657 41.20 83.86 -28.54
C ASP A 657 42.02 83.69 -27.25
#